data_AF-A0A7I8WVC9-F1
#
_entry.id   AF-A0A7I8WVC9-F1
#
_cell.length_a   1.000
_cell.length_b   1.000
_cell.length_c   1.000
_cell.angle_alpha   90.00
_cell.angle_beta   90.00
_cell.angle_gamma   90.00
#
_symmetry.space_group_name_H-M   'P 1'
#
loop_
_entity.id
_entity.type
_entity.pdbx_description
1 polymer ?
#
loop_
_entity_poly.entity_id
_entity_poly.type
_entity_poly.pdbx_seq_one_letter_code
_entity_poly.pdbx_strand_id
1 'polypeptide(L)'
;MGKALSKIFGKKEVRILMLGLDASGKTSILYRLKLGQSIKSIPTVGFNVETVQYKNIKFNVWDVGGQYKIRPLWRHYYTGTQALIFVVDAADRDRIDEARTELHRIINDREMKEAVILVYGNKQDIQDAMKPQELQDKLGLTRLRDRNWYVQPSCATSGEGLQEGLTWLAANSNVNPVRPNTQKSQSQDDTVIRDTSIFEENVEGQKKRRYTVVYAKQSNRKHKRWEGDGVLEVHGSRMWLRSEESGRPIVASGSARDLYIVHGARFNIGSYELEVQEEIKEKECVDYLIFCPPTELQLLLYQNVLDMITLDHREMIDFLLRICNHPVLLLARLKQILESGIKCVGVSQILDSFPPTCTVSDCYIADSNKFKTLFEMIVSFDENDEKTIIASYSKSALDLIEAMLASSLFEVLRLDTASPSERADIIKKFNTPNLFDHPNQVLLMNQHTKTMGMDLSGATRLVLFDSDWNVNSDILAKSLVWRNGQAKKCHIYRLLMSGSIEEKMLQRQQRMAGLDLTDISASQFDDDELCEIFQFHPESFCETHSRIKCKCVKNGCKGQKCPTAEDSPASQTANSMMNLAMGETQIRRSLEPDSQIIMENRAEKPTNEFLDWRHFEITEETRPIITDLAGFSNETLESISFIMIKEPQETTEELTDLPLL
;
A
#
# COMPACT_ATOMS: atom_id res chain seq x y z
N MET A 1 46.89 -25.32 26.06
CA MET A 1 46.90 -24.40 24.90
C MET A 1 45.91 -24.92 23.87
N GLY A 2 45.06 -24.05 23.32
CA GLY A 2 44.23 -24.34 22.15
C GLY A 2 42.74 -24.50 22.44
N LYS A 3 41.99 -23.40 22.25
CA LYS A 3 40.53 -23.24 22.00
C LYS A 3 39.93 -22.06 22.78
N ALA A 4 40.44 -20.86 22.52
CA ALA A 4 39.77 -19.61 22.84
C ALA A 4 40.26 -18.57 21.84
N LEU A 5 39.39 -18.12 20.91
CA LEU A 5 39.43 -16.84 20.15
C LEU A 5 38.51 -16.85 18.90
N SER A 6 37.23 -17.22 19.00
CA SER A 6 36.29 -17.02 17.87
C SER A 6 34.87 -16.59 18.20
N LYS A 7 34.58 -16.16 19.44
CA LYS A 7 33.22 -15.71 19.85
C LYS A 7 33.11 -14.23 20.24
N ILE A 8 33.87 -13.37 19.57
CA ILE A 8 33.67 -11.91 19.62
C ILE A 8 33.74 -11.37 18.19
N PHE A 9 32.67 -11.55 17.40
CA PHE A 9 32.46 -10.78 16.17
C PHE A 9 30.96 -10.52 16.06
N GLY A 10 30.57 -9.24 16.13
CA GLY A 10 29.21 -8.80 15.84
C GLY A 10 28.84 -9.07 14.38
N LYS A 11 27.52 -9.16 14.11
CA LYS A 11 27.00 -9.23 12.74
C LYS A 11 27.44 -7.96 11.99
N LYS A 12 28.06 -8.11 10.83
CA LYS A 12 28.43 -6.98 9.97
C LYS A 12 27.51 -6.95 8.76
N GLU A 13 26.82 -5.84 8.55
CA GLU A 13 25.97 -5.65 7.37
C GLU A 13 26.85 -5.32 6.14
N VAL A 14 26.63 -6.02 5.03
CA VAL A 14 27.33 -5.83 3.74
C VAL A 14 26.28 -5.50 2.69
N ARG A 15 26.35 -4.32 2.09
CA ARG A 15 25.45 -3.83 1.05
C ARG A 15 25.86 -4.42 -0.30
N ILE A 16 25.02 -5.33 -0.79
CA ILE A 16 25.14 -5.94 -2.12
C ILE A 16 23.98 -5.42 -2.99
N LEU A 17 24.26 -5.14 -4.26
CA LEU A 17 23.33 -4.63 -5.27
C LEU A 17 23.11 -5.71 -6.34
N MET A 18 21.87 -6.07 -6.65
CA MET A 18 21.55 -7.00 -7.76
C MET A 18 20.98 -6.23 -8.97
N LEU A 19 21.58 -6.39 -10.16
CA LEU A 19 21.18 -5.71 -11.41
C LEU A 19 21.24 -6.66 -12.61
N GLY A 20 20.73 -6.25 -13.77
CA GLY A 20 20.67 -7.09 -14.98
C GLY A 20 19.56 -6.65 -15.92
N LEU A 21 19.60 -7.10 -17.19
CA LEU A 21 18.58 -6.76 -18.20
C LEU A 21 17.18 -7.25 -17.81
N ASP A 22 16.15 -6.72 -18.47
CA ASP A 22 14.78 -7.20 -18.30
C ASP A 22 14.67 -8.68 -18.71
N ALA A 23 13.76 -9.39 -18.06
CA ALA A 23 13.57 -10.84 -18.23
C ALA A 23 14.79 -11.74 -17.88
N SER A 24 15.89 -11.20 -17.32
CA SER A 24 17.05 -12.02 -16.92
C SER A 24 16.82 -12.94 -15.71
N GLY A 25 15.72 -12.71 -14.98
CA GLY A 25 15.29 -13.53 -13.85
C GLY A 25 15.78 -13.06 -12.47
N LYS A 26 16.12 -11.77 -12.32
CA LYS A 26 16.46 -11.13 -11.03
C LYS A 26 15.40 -11.40 -9.95
N THR A 27 14.13 -11.11 -10.24
CA THR A 27 12.97 -11.28 -9.36
C THR A 27 12.74 -12.75 -9.02
N SER A 28 12.93 -13.64 -9.99
CA SER A 28 12.83 -15.09 -9.80
C SER A 28 13.91 -15.59 -8.83
N ILE A 29 15.15 -15.12 -8.98
CA ILE A 29 16.26 -15.45 -8.07
C ILE A 29 15.97 -14.92 -6.66
N LEU A 30 15.50 -13.68 -6.56
CA LEU A 30 15.10 -13.05 -5.30
C LEU A 30 14.05 -13.88 -4.55
N TYR A 31 12.93 -14.21 -5.19
CA TYR A 31 11.87 -14.99 -4.55
C TYR A 31 12.32 -16.39 -4.17
N ARG A 32 13.15 -17.03 -5.00
CA ARG A 32 13.73 -18.33 -4.69
C ARG A 32 14.62 -18.28 -3.45
N LEU A 33 15.40 -17.21 -3.29
CA LEU A 33 16.24 -16.98 -2.11
C LEU A 33 15.45 -16.58 -0.85
N LYS A 34 14.29 -15.93 -0.99
CA LYS A 34 13.46 -15.42 0.12
C LYS A 34 12.47 -16.45 0.67
N LEU A 35 11.85 -17.26 -0.19
CA LEU A 35 10.69 -18.10 0.14
C LEU A 35 10.93 -19.60 -0.02
N GLY A 36 12.07 -20.02 -0.58
CA GLY A 36 12.40 -21.43 -0.82
C GLY A 36 11.54 -22.13 -1.90
N GLN A 37 10.63 -21.41 -2.55
CA GLN A 37 9.71 -21.92 -3.58
C GLN A 37 9.87 -21.17 -4.91
N SER A 38 9.48 -21.80 -6.02
CA SER A 38 9.52 -21.23 -7.36
C SER A 38 8.19 -20.57 -7.72
N ILE A 39 8.17 -19.24 -7.76
CA ILE A 39 7.03 -18.48 -8.28
C ILE A 39 7.31 -18.14 -9.75
N LYS A 40 6.31 -18.33 -10.63
CA LYS A 40 6.41 -17.97 -12.05
C LYS A 40 6.47 -16.44 -12.14
N SER A 41 7.67 -15.87 -12.32
CA SER A 41 7.88 -14.42 -12.32
C SER A 41 7.39 -13.77 -13.61
N ILE A 42 6.55 -12.76 -13.47
CA ILE A 42 6.17 -11.82 -14.54
C ILE A 42 7.32 -10.79 -14.70
N PRO A 43 7.64 -10.29 -15.91
CA PRO A 43 8.69 -9.29 -16.09
C PRO A 43 8.40 -8.01 -15.28
N THR A 44 9.29 -7.62 -14.37
CA THR A 44 9.09 -6.43 -13.53
C THR A 44 9.16 -5.13 -14.34
N VAL A 45 8.11 -4.32 -14.24
CA VAL A 45 8.09 -2.92 -14.69
C VAL A 45 8.02 -2.03 -13.46
N GLY A 46 9.11 -1.31 -13.17
CA GLY A 46 9.20 -0.43 -12.00
C GLY A 46 10.36 -0.74 -11.07
N PHE A 47 10.22 -0.36 -9.81
CA PHE A 47 11.29 -0.28 -8.82
C PHE A 47 10.81 -0.91 -7.50
N ASN A 48 11.37 -2.05 -7.10
CA ASN A 48 11.17 -2.65 -5.80
C ASN A 48 12.53 -2.90 -5.12
N VAL A 49 12.64 -2.63 -3.80
CA VAL A 49 13.88 -2.82 -3.03
C VAL A 49 13.59 -3.76 -1.89
N GLU A 50 13.88 -5.03 -2.11
CA GLU A 50 13.65 -6.08 -1.13
C GLU A 50 14.96 -6.42 -0.43
N THR A 51 14.97 -6.33 0.90
CA THR A 51 16.14 -6.74 1.67
C THR A 51 16.08 -8.25 1.93
N VAL A 52 17.02 -9.00 1.39
CA VAL A 52 17.15 -10.44 1.62
C VAL A 52 18.29 -10.70 2.60
N GLN A 53 18.05 -11.58 3.56
CA GLN A 53 19.08 -12.04 4.47
C GLN A 53 19.53 -13.46 4.09
N TYR A 54 20.82 -13.60 3.78
CA TYR A 54 21.47 -14.89 3.58
C TYR A 54 22.65 -15.05 4.53
N LYS A 55 22.58 -16.00 5.47
CA LYS A 55 23.57 -16.18 6.55
C LYS A 55 23.79 -14.85 7.31
N ASN A 56 25.01 -14.32 7.29
CA ASN A 56 25.39 -13.06 7.93
C ASN A 56 25.37 -11.86 6.96
N ILE A 57 24.84 -12.05 5.74
CA ILE A 57 24.83 -11.05 4.67
C ILE A 57 23.40 -10.56 4.48
N LYS A 58 23.22 -9.25 4.56
CA LYS A 58 21.94 -8.57 4.35
C LYS A 58 22.07 -7.73 3.09
N PHE A 59 21.46 -8.15 1.99
CA PHE A 59 21.59 -7.48 0.71
C PHE A 59 20.27 -6.89 0.24
N ASN A 60 20.36 -5.76 -0.44
CA ASN A 60 19.20 -5.10 -1.04
C ASN A 60 19.11 -5.58 -2.48
N VAL A 61 18.08 -6.33 -2.79
CA VAL A 61 17.74 -6.64 -4.17
C VAL A 61 16.92 -5.48 -4.71
N TRP A 62 17.50 -4.79 -5.68
CA TRP A 62 16.84 -3.73 -6.40
C TRP A 62 16.21 -4.39 -7.63
N ASP A 63 14.97 -4.81 -7.50
CA ASP A 63 14.17 -5.19 -8.67
C ASP A 63 13.75 -3.92 -9.40
N VAL A 64 14.73 -3.34 -10.09
CA VAL A 64 14.54 -2.27 -11.06
C VAL A 64 14.36 -2.96 -12.40
N GLY A 65 13.22 -2.76 -13.05
CA GLY A 65 12.97 -3.31 -14.38
C GLY A 65 14.18 -3.06 -15.28
N GLY A 66 14.64 -4.10 -15.98
CA GLY A 66 15.87 -4.00 -16.76
C GLY A 66 15.67 -3.37 -18.14
N GLN A 67 14.51 -2.75 -18.37
CA GLN A 67 14.15 -2.10 -19.62
C GLN A 67 15.04 -0.88 -19.86
N TYR A 68 15.43 -0.68 -21.12
CA TYR A 68 16.35 0.38 -21.54
C TYR A 68 16.03 1.77 -20.93
N LYS A 69 14.74 2.14 -20.85
CA LYS A 69 14.28 3.47 -20.40
C LYS A 69 14.59 3.80 -18.93
N ILE A 70 14.73 2.80 -18.06
CA ILE A 70 14.88 3.03 -16.60
C ILE A 70 16.26 2.66 -16.03
N ARG A 71 17.14 2.04 -16.84
CA ARG A 71 18.55 1.77 -16.47
C ARG A 71 19.34 3.01 -16.01
N PRO A 72 19.09 4.24 -16.51
CA PRO A 72 19.76 5.43 -15.99
C PRO A 72 19.53 5.66 -14.48
N LEU A 73 18.53 5.05 -13.86
CA LEU A 73 18.27 5.18 -12.43
C LEU A 73 19.18 4.30 -11.56
N TRP A 74 19.83 3.27 -12.12
CA TRP A 74 20.69 2.35 -11.37
C TRP A 74 21.81 3.05 -10.60
N ARG A 75 22.33 4.15 -11.14
CA ARG A 75 23.40 4.95 -10.52
C ARG A 75 23.07 5.51 -9.14
N HIS A 76 21.78 5.68 -8.82
CA HIS A 76 21.36 6.16 -7.50
C HIS A 76 21.61 5.14 -6.38
N TYR A 77 22.00 3.90 -6.72
CA TYR A 77 22.15 2.81 -5.77
C TYR A 77 23.60 2.35 -5.58
N TYR A 78 24.54 2.94 -6.33
CA TYR A 78 25.94 2.57 -6.29
C TYR A 78 26.62 2.97 -4.98
N THR A 79 26.30 4.14 -4.43
CA THR A 79 26.90 4.66 -3.19
C THR A 79 26.92 3.61 -2.06
N GLY A 80 28.11 3.21 -1.62
CA GLY A 80 28.31 2.28 -0.52
C GLY A 80 28.07 0.80 -0.84
N THR A 81 27.89 0.44 -2.12
CA THR A 81 27.78 -0.95 -2.57
C THR A 81 29.14 -1.65 -2.53
N GLN A 82 29.26 -2.73 -1.76
CA GLN A 82 30.50 -3.52 -1.64
C GLN A 82 30.55 -4.72 -2.60
N ALA A 83 29.40 -5.14 -3.15
CA ALA A 83 29.34 -6.19 -4.15
C ALA A 83 28.16 -5.99 -5.11
N LEU A 84 28.35 -6.38 -6.36
CA LEU A 84 27.36 -6.42 -7.42
C LEU A 84 27.03 -7.88 -7.75
N ILE A 85 25.75 -8.22 -7.79
CA ILE A 85 25.23 -9.44 -8.43
C ILE A 85 24.63 -9.02 -9.77
N PHE A 86 25.24 -9.40 -10.89
CA PHE A 86 24.72 -9.11 -12.21
C PHE A 86 24.05 -10.35 -12.82
N VAL A 87 22.74 -10.29 -13.09
CA VAL A 87 21.96 -11.43 -13.58
C VAL A 87 21.80 -11.34 -15.09
N VAL A 88 22.25 -12.39 -15.79
CA VAL A 88 22.21 -12.51 -17.25
C VAL A 88 21.33 -13.69 -17.62
N ASP A 89 20.43 -13.49 -18.59
CA ASP A 89 19.73 -14.59 -19.23
C ASP A 89 20.72 -15.37 -20.11
N ALA A 90 21.08 -16.59 -19.72
CA ALA A 90 22.01 -17.40 -20.48
C ALA A 90 21.40 -17.95 -21.78
N ALA A 91 20.07 -17.99 -21.90
CA ALA A 91 19.38 -18.42 -23.11
C ALA A 91 19.24 -17.29 -24.15
N ASP A 92 19.31 -16.02 -23.72
CA ASP A 92 19.18 -14.86 -24.58
C ASP A 92 20.52 -14.48 -25.23
N ARG A 93 20.83 -15.16 -26.33
CA ARG A 93 22.07 -14.92 -27.09
C ARG A 93 22.07 -13.60 -27.84
N ASP A 94 20.90 -13.03 -28.17
CA ASP A 94 20.77 -11.82 -28.97
C ASP A 94 21.07 -10.55 -28.15
N ARG A 95 20.72 -10.55 -26.85
CA ARG A 95 20.92 -9.37 -25.97
C ARG A 95 22.18 -9.44 -25.11
N ILE A 96 23.09 -10.39 -25.37
CA ILE A 96 24.32 -10.53 -24.59
C ILE A 96 25.29 -9.34 -24.73
N ASP A 97 25.37 -8.72 -25.91
CA ASP A 97 26.18 -7.52 -26.14
C ASP A 97 25.60 -6.29 -25.42
N GLU A 98 24.27 -6.22 -25.31
CA GLU A 98 23.57 -5.22 -24.52
C GLU A 98 23.86 -5.42 -23.02
N ALA A 99 23.79 -6.67 -22.53
CA ALA A 99 24.12 -7.00 -21.15
C ALA A 99 25.58 -6.66 -20.82
N ARG A 100 26.51 -6.92 -21.74
CA ARG A 100 27.91 -6.47 -21.61
C ARG A 100 27.98 -4.96 -21.48
N THR A 101 27.34 -4.22 -22.37
CA THR A 101 27.40 -2.75 -22.39
C THR A 101 26.92 -2.17 -21.05
N GLU A 102 25.83 -2.70 -20.51
CA GLU A 102 25.27 -2.27 -19.23
C GLU A 102 26.16 -2.66 -18.04
N LEU A 103 26.69 -3.89 -18.01
CA LEU A 103 27.63 -4.32 -16.98
C LEU A 103 28.86 -3.39 -16.95
N HIS A 104 29.47 -3.13 -18.11
CA HIS A 104 30.62 -2.23 -18.22
C HIS A 104 30.28 -0.80 -17.85
N ARG A 105 29.05 -0.33 -18.09
CA ARG A 105 28.57 0.98 -17.61
C ARG A 105 28.52 1.04 -16.08
N ILE A 106 27.97 0.00 -15.43
CA ILE A 106 27.86 -0.06 -13.96
C ILE A 106 29.26 -0.10 -13.32
N ILE A 107 30.10 -1.02 -13.77
CA ILE A 107 31.37 -1.31 -13.08
C ILE A 107 32.42 -0.21 -13.32
N ASN A 108 32.28 0.60 -14.37
CA ASN A 108 33.15 1.76 -14.62
C ASN A 108 32.69 3.02 -13.89
N ASP A 109 31.54 3.00 -13.21
CA ASP A 109 31.16 4.10 -12.32
C ASP A 109 32.12 4.19 -11.13
N ARG A 110 32.48 5.42 -10.76
CA ARG A 110 33.41 5.71 -9.66
C ARG A 110 32.98 5.09 -8.33
N GLU A 111 31.67 4.99 -8.07
CA GLU A 111 31.14 4.44 -6.82
C GLU A 111 31.17 2.91 -6.78
N MET A 112 31.34 2.24 -7.93
CA MET A 112 31.37 0.78 -8.07
C MET A 112 32.78 0.21 -8.21
N LYS A 113 33.81 1.06 -8.18
CA LYS A 113 35.21 0.69 -8.46
C LYS A 113 35.75 -0.44 -7.58
N GLU A 114 35.31 -0.50 -6.31
CA GLU A 114 35.78 -1.49 -5.33
C GLU A 114 34.81 -2.67 -5.14
N ALA A 115 33.69 -2.69 -5.88
CA ALA A 115 32.68 -3.72 -5.70
C ALA A 115 33.12 -5.07 -6.29
N VAL A 116 32.96 -6.14 -5.52
CA VAL A 116 33.14 -7.53 -5.99
C VAL A 116 32.00 -7.90 -6.94
N ILE A 117 32.27 -8.58 -8.05
CA ILE A 117 31.26 -8.87 -9.07
C ILE A 117 30.92 -10.36 -9.10
N LEU A 118 29.69 -10.72 -8.76
CA LEU A 118 29.13 -12.03 -9.08
C LEU A 118 28.23 -11.90 -10.31
N VAL A 119 28.40 -12.75 -11.30
CA VAL A 119 27.49 -12.86 -12.43
C VAL A 119 26.70 -14.16 -12.31
N TYR A 120 25.38 -14.08 -12.26
CA TYR A 120 24.52 -15.25 -12.44
C TYR A 120 24.23 -15.44 -13.93
N GLY A 121 24.72 -16.55 -14.49
CA GLY A 121 24.28 -17.03 -15.80
C GLY A 121 23.00 -17.83 -15.63
N ASN A 122 21.87 -17.14 -15.56
CA ASN A 122 20.57 -17.71 -15.19
C ASN A 122 19.88 -18.40 -16.37
N LYS A 123 18.90 -19.27 -16.06
CA LYS A 123 18.15 -20.10 -17.03
C LYS A 123 18.98 -21.22 -17.69
N GLN A 124 19.88 -21.84 -16.93
CA GLN A 124 20.67 -23.00 -17.40
C GLN A 124 19.84 -24.25 -17.69
N ASP A 125 18.56 -24.25 -17.31
CA ASP A 125 17.56 -25.26 -17.63
C ASP A 125 17.09 -25.23 -19.10
N ILE A 126 17.33 -24.11 -19.82
CA ILE A 126 16.94 -23.97 -21.23
C ILE A 126 18.01 -24.59 -22.14
N GLN A 127 17.55 -25.29 -23.18
CA GLN A 127 18.42 -25.85 -24.22
C GLN A 127 19.24 -24.74 -24.92
N ASP A 128 20.51 -25.01 -25.22
CA ASP A 128 21.47 -24.07 -25.82
C ASP A 128 21.84 -22.82 -24.98
N ALA A 129 21.49 -22.80 -23.68
CA ALA A 129 21.94 -21.77 -22.76
C ALA A 129 23.47 -21.66 -22.71
N MET A 130 23.99 -20.43 -22.77
CA MET A 130 25.42 -20.11 -22.74
C MET A 130 26.05 -20.63 -21.44
N LYS A 131 27.11 -21.42 -21.58
CA LYS A 131 27.86 -21.97 -20.43
C LYS A 131 28.76 -20.90 -19.79
N PRO A 132 29.18 -21.07 -18.53
CA PRO A 132 29.93 -20.05 -17.81
C PRO A 132 31.17 -19.52 -18.55
N GLN A 133 31.89 -20.38 -19.27
CA GLN A 133 33.06 -19.96 -20.06
C GLN A 133 32.67 -19.02 -21.21
N GLU A 134 31.59 -19.34 -21.93
CA GLU A 134 31.09 -18.51 -23.02
C GLU A 134 30.60 -17.14 -22.50
N LEU A 135 29.90 -17.13 -21.36
CA LEU A 135 29.45 -15.89 -20.70
C LEU A 135 30.64 -15.01 -20.27
N GLN A 136 31.71 -15.60 -19.75
CA GLN A 136 32.94 -14.87 -19.39
C GLN A 136 33.54 -14.13 -20.58
N ASP A 137 33.65 -14.83 -21.71
CA ASP A 137 34.22 -14.28 -22.93
C ASP A 137 33.32 -13.19 -23.53
N LYS A 138 32.01 -13.45 -23.66
CA LYS A 138 31.05 -12.52 -24.25
C LYS A 138 30.84 -11.25 -23.41
N LEU A 139 30.85 -11.35 -22.08
CA LEU A 139 30.77 -10.20 -21.18
C LEU A 139 32.13 -9.47 -21.03
N GLY A 140 33.21 -10.03 -21.58
CA GLY A 140 34.55 -9.43 -21.52
C GLY A 140 35.16 -9.40 -20.12
N LEU A 141 34.77 -10.33 -19.25
CA LEU A 141 35.22 -10.38 -17.86
C LEU A 141 36.72 -10.70 -17.74
N THR A 142 37.27 -11.49 -18.68
CA THR A 142 38.69 -11.85 -18.74
C THR A 142 39.64 -10.65 -18.89
N ARG A 143 39.11 -9.48 -19.29
CA ARG A 143 39.86 -8.22 -19.40
C ARG A 143 39.86 -7.41 -18.10
N LEU A 144 38.97 -7.71 -17.16
CA LEU A 144 38.89 -7.05 -15.85
C LEU A 144 39.94 -7.67 -14.92
N ARG A 145 41.06 -6.97 -14.75
CA ARG A 145 42.18 -7.40 -13.89
C ARG A 145 42.25 -6.65 -12.56
N ASP A 146 41.45 -5.60 -12.41
CA ASP A 146 41.46 -4.66 -11.29
C ASP A 146 40.44 -5.01 -10.19
N ARG A 147 39.67 -6.09 -10.37
CA ARG A 147 38.56 -6.47 -9.46
C ARG A 147 38.30 -7.97 -9.47
N ASN A 148 37.77 -8.46 -8.35
CA ASN A 148 37.36 -9.86 -8.21
C ASN A 148 36.01 -10.08 -8.88
N TRP A 149 35.93 -11.09 -9.74
CA TRP A 149 34.69 -11.48 -10.40
C TRP A 149 34.53 -13.00 -10.49
N TYR A 150 33.29 -13.49 -10.58
CA TYR A 150 32.98 -14.90 -10.80
C TYR A 150 31.65 -15.07 -11.54
N VAL A 151 31.58 -16.07 -12.41
CA VAL A 151 30.35 -16.44 -13.13
C VAL A 151 29.82 -17.74 -12.57
N GLN A 152 28.65 -17.69 -11.95
CA GLN A 152 27.96 -18.85 -11.42
C GLN A 152 26.82 -19.26 -12.35
N PRO A 153 26.83 -20.49 -12.91
CA PRO A 153 25.65 -21.01 -13.58
C PRO A 153 24.49 -21.13 -12.57
N SER A 154 23.29 -20.71 -12.97
CA SER A 154 22.13 -20.78 -12.09
C SER A 154 20.81 -21.07 -12.82
N CYS A 155 19.85 -21.57 -12.06
CA CYS A 155 18.47 -21.71 -12.49
C CYS A 155 17.55 -21.19 -11.39
N ALA A 156 16.85 -20.08 -11.64
CA ALA A 156 16.02 -19.45 -10.64
C ALA A 156 14.80 -20.29 -10.22
N THR A 157 14.26 -21.10 -11.14
CA THR A 157 13.10 -21.98 -10.88
C THR A 157 13.50 -23.16 -10.01
N SER A 158 14.61 -23.86 -10.31
CA SER A 158 15.09 -24.98 -9.49
C SER A 158 15.87 -24.52 -8.25
N GLY A 159 16.41 -23.30 -8.24
CA GLY A 159 17.31 -22.77 -7.22
C GLY A 159 18.75 -23.27 -7.31
N GLU A 160 19.07 -24.11 -8.30
CA GLU A 160 20.42 -24.63 -8.52
C GLU A 160 21.42 -23.50 -8.79
N GLY A 161 22.59 -23.58 -8.17
CA GLY A 161 23.69 -22.63 -8.36
C GLY A 161 23.55 -21.31 -7.59
N LEU A 162 22.38 -20.99 -7.02
CA LEU A 162 22.17 -19.71 -6.33
C LEU A 162 22.99 -19.64 -5.02
N GLN A 163 22.97 -20.73 -4.25
CA GLN A 163 23.62 -20.80 -2.94
C GLN A 163 25.16 -20.79 -3.05
N GLU A 164 25.67 -21.42 -4.09
CA GLU A 164 27.08 -21.49 -4.45
C GLU A 164 27.61 -20.11 -4.81
N GLY A 165 26.85 -19.35 -5.61
CA GLY A 165 27.19 -17.97 -5.97
C GLY A 165 27.27 -17.05 -4.76
N LEU A 166 26.28 -17.11 -3.86
CA LEU A 166 26.29 -16.31 -2.62
C LEU A 166 27.42 -16.72 -1.68
N THR A 167 27.75 -18.01 -1.62
CA THR A 167 28.87 -18.51 -0.81
C THR A 167 30.21 -18.00 -1.33
N TRP A 168 30.39 -17.97 -2.66
CA TRP A 168 31.58 -17.36 -3.27
C TRP A 168 31.67 -15.86 -2.97
N LEU A 169 30.56 -15.12 -3.09
CA LEU A 169 30.52 -13.69 -2.85
C LEU A 169 30.82 -13.32 -1.39
N ALA A 170 30.32 -14.13 -0.46
CA ALA A 170 30.61 -14.02 0.97
C ALA A 170 32.10 -14.18 1.28
N ALA A 171 32.79 -15.08 0.58
CA ALA A 171 34.21 -15.36 0.80
C ALA A 171 35.13 -14.26 0.26
N ASN A 172 34.65 -13.42 -0.68
CA ASN A 172 35.47 -12.48 -1.43
C ASN A 172 35.19 -10.99 -1.13
N SER A 173 34.18 -10.67 -0.29
CA SER A 173 33.89 -9.31 0.15
C SER A 173 34.77 -8.92 1.36
N ASN A 174 35.73 -7.99 1.16
CA ASN A 174 36.71 -7.58 2.19
C ASN A 174 36.07 -6.78 3.33
N VAL A 175 36.27 -7.21 4.58
CA VAL A 175 35.62 -6.68 5.77
C VAL A 175 36.67 -6.28 6.83
N ASN A 176 37.04 -4.99 6.95
CA ASN A 176 37.97 -4.50 8.00
C ASN A 176 37.24 -3.88 9.22
N PRO A 177 37.69 -4.09 10.48
CA PRO A 177 37.03 -3.63 11.71
C PRO A 177 37.51 -2.26 12.25
N VAL A 178 36.59 -1.45 12.77
CA VAL A 178 36.85 -0.23 13.56
C VAL A 178 36.55 -0.51 15.04
N ARG A 179 37.39 -0.03 15.97
CA ARG A 179 37.31 -0.31 17.42
C ARG A 179 36.58 0.78 18.21
N PRO A 180 35.72 0.46 19.20
CA PRO A 180 35.19 1.43 20.18
C PRO A 180 35.95 1.43 21.52
N ASN A 181 36.12 2.62 22.10
CA ASN A 181 36.67 2.88 23.44
C ASN A 181 35.63 2.59 24.55
N THR A 182 36.06 2.09 25.71
CA THR A 182 35.20 1.81 26.89
C THR A 182 35.78 2.47 28.15
N GLN A 183 34.93 3.06 28.98
CA GLN A 183 35.19 3.28 30.42
C GLN A 183 33.97 2.88 31.25
N LYS A 184 34.24 2.35 32.46
CA LYS A 184 33.37 1.58 33.36
C LYS A 184 33.00 2.35 34.64
N SER A 185 31.87 1.98 35.26
CA SER A 185 31.62 1.90 36.73
C SER A 185 30.25 1.18 36.95
N GLN A 186 30.11 0.06 37.69
CA GLN A 186 30.12 -0.22 39.16
C GLN A 186 29.09 0.62 39.95
N SER A 187 28.23 0.14 40.88
CA SER A 187 27.59 -1.14 41.32
C SER A 187 26.74 -0.85 42.60
N GLN A 188 25.80 -1.74 43.00
CA GLN A 188 25.45 -2.19 44.40
C GLN A 188 24.03 -2.01 44.99
N ASP A 189 23.19 -3.08 44.94
CA ASP A 189 22.75 -3.97 46.06
C ASP A 189 21.70 -3.72 47.17
N ASP A 190 20.84 -4.78 47.37
CA ASP A 190 19.61 -5.11 48.22
C ASP A 190 18.06 -4.77 47.92
N THR A 191 17.16 -5.66 47.45
CA THR A 191 16.23 -6.49 48.30
C THR A 191 15.27 -5.71 49.28
N VAL A 192 13.98 -6.03 49.56
CA VAL A 192 13.25 -7.32 49.61
C VAL A 192 11.74 -7.17 50.02
N ILE A 193 10.92 -8.21 49.73
CA ILE A 193 9.63 -8.71 50.37
C ILE A 193 8.34 -7.89 50.15
N ARG A 194 7.34 -8.34 49.34
CA ARG A 194 6.34 -9.44 49.46
C ARG A 194 5.28 -9.23 50.55
N ASP A 195 4.01 -9.04 50.15
CA ASP A 195 2.93 -9.89 50.64
C ASP A 195 1.73 -9.91 49.68
N THR A 196 1.28 -11.13 49.40
CA THR A 196 0.16 -11.50 48.55
C THR A 196 -1.06 -11.79 49.41
N SER A 197 -2.26 -11.37 48.98
CA SER A 197 -3.36 -12.30 48.73
C SER A 197 -4.70 -11.57 48.42
N ILE A 198 -5.56 -12.35 47.76
CA ILE A 198 -7.03 -12.30 47.66
C ILE A 198 -7.68 -11.38 46.60
N PHE A 199 -7.95 -11.92 45.39
CA PHE A 199 -9.25 -12.45 44.92
C PHE A 199 -9.28 -12.59 43.38
N GLU A 200 -9.36 -13.83 42.88
CA GLU A 200 -9.77 -14.17 41.50
C GLU A 200 -11.31 -14.07 41.38
N GLU A 201 -11.83 -13.46 40.31
CA GLU A 201 -12.84 -14.04 39.39
C GLU A 201 -13.44 -13.01 38.40
N ASN A 202 -13.18 -13.22 37.11
CA ASN A 202 -14.16 -13.30 35.99
C ASN A 202 -13.43 -13.16 34.64
N VAL A 203 -13.49 -14.20 33.80
CA VAL A 203 -12.75 -14.32 32.53
C VAL A 203 -13.74 -14.55 31.38
N GLU A 204 -14.14 -13.49 30.69
CA GLU A 204 -14.66 -13.54 29.32
C GLU A 204 -14.54 -12.15 28.69
N GLY A 205 -13.84 -12.04 27.53
CA GLY A 205 -13.78 -10.80 26.73
C GLY A 205 -12.66 -9.79 27.02
N GLN A 206 -11.43 -10.21 27.36
CA GLN A 206 -10.33 -9.24 27.57
C GLN A 206 -9.58 -8.89 26.26
N LYS A 207 -9.71 -7.63 25.84
CA LYS A 207 -8.96 -6.96 24.76
C LYS A 207 -7.45 -7.19 24.92
N LYS A 208 -6.74 -7.47 23.81
CA LYS A 208 -5.27 -7.58 23.79
C LYS A 208 -4.67 -6.23 24.19
N ARG A 209 -3.87 -6.19 25.25
CA ARG A 209 -3.18 -4.97 25.72
C ARG A 209 -1.68 -5.12 25.54
N ARG A 210 -1.01 -4.06 25.10
CA ARG A 210 0.45 -4.05 24.91
C ARG A 210 1.08 -2.93 25.72
N TYR A 211 2.28 -3.16 26.24
CA TYR A 211 2.99 -2.18 27.05
C TYR A 211 4.46 -2.16 26.67
N THR A 212 5.07 -0.99 26.66
CA THR A 212 6.53 -0.86 26.69
C THR A 212 7.00 -1.22 28.09
N VAL A 213 8.02 -2.06 28.18
CA VAL A 213 8.57 -2.55 29.44
C VAL A 213 10.08 -2.53 29.37
N VAL A 214 10.73 -2.22 30.48
CA VAL A 214 12.15 -2.55 30.65
C VAL A 214 12.25 -3.90 31.35
N TYR A 215 13.19 -4.75 30.94
CA TYR A 215 13.32 -6.11 31.48
C TYR A 215 14.75 -6.46 31.92
N ALA A 216 14.87 -7.32 32.91
CA ALA A 216 16.14 -7.86 33.39
C ALA A 216 15.98 -9.28 33.91
N LYS A 217 17.03 -10.09 33.92
CA LYS A 217 17.00 -11.37 34.64
C LYS A 217 16.82 -11.12 36.14
N GLN A 218 16.02 -11.97 36.77
CA GLN A 218 15.78 -11.90 38.20
C GLN A 218 17.10 -11.92 38.97
N SER A 219 17.28 -10.93 39.85
CA SER A 219 18.49 -10.76 40.65
C SER A 219 18.17 -10.15 42.00
N ASN A 220 18.82 -10.62 43.05
CA ASN A 220 18.65 -10.15 44.43
C ASN A 220 19.51 -8.91 44.76
N ARG A 221 19.73 -7.99 43.80
CA ARG A 221 20.50 -6.73 43.99
C ARG A 221 19.52 -5.52 44.05
N LYS A 222 19.69 -4.52 44.95
CA LYS A 222 18.89 -3.24 45.16
C LYS A 222 19.04 -2.37 43.94
N HIS A 223 20.27 -2.26 43.45
CA HIS A 223 20.57 -1.51 42.23
C HIS A 223 20.61 -2.49 41.05
N LYS A 224 19.43 -2.71 40.47
CA LYS A 224 19.25 -3.48 39.24
C LYS A 224 19.64 -2.63 38.04
N ARG A 225 20.34 -3.23 37.09
CA ARG A 225 20.45 -2.69 35.73
C ARG A 225 19.47 -3.44 34.85
N TRP A 226 18.62 -2.70 34.17
CA TRP A 226 17.78 -3.26 33.10
C TRP A 226 18.69 -3.83 32.00
N GLU A 227 18.37 -5.04 31.54
CA GLU A 227 19.13 -5.74 30.49
C GLU A 227 18.71 -5.27 29.09
N GLY A 228 17.49 -4.74 28.94
CA GLY A 228 17.02 -4.12 27.70
C GLY A 228 15.55 -3.69 27.74
N ASP A 229 15.11 -3.09 26.64
CA ASP A 229 13.74 -2.63 26.40
C ASP A 229 12.95 -3.71 25.64
N GLY A 230 11.68 -3.88 25.99
CA GLY A 230 10.81 -4.92 25.49
C GLY A 230 9.36 -4.50 25.37
N VAL A 231 8.58 -5.35 24.71
CA VAL A 231 7.13 -5.22 24.58
C VAL A 231 6.47 -6.36 25.32
N LEU A 232 5.61 -6.02 26.27
CA LEU A 232 4.75 -6.96 26.96
C LEU A 232 3.40 -7.02 26.25
N GLU A 233 3.01 -8.19 25.78
CA GLU A 233 1.67 -8.45 25.25
C GLU A 233 0.86 -9.22 26.29
N VAL A 234 -0.36 -8.77 26.56
CA VAL A 234 -1.28 -9.37 27.53
C VAL A 234 -2.58 -9.71 26.80
N HIS A 235 -2.99 -10.96 26.86
CA HIS A 235 -4.24 -11.45 26.27
C HIS A 235 -4.95 -12.36 27.28
N GLY A 236 -6.06 -11.87 27.84
CA GLY A 236 -6.72 -12.53 28.96
C GLY A 236 -5.75 -12.78 30.11
N SER A 237 -5.65 -14.04 30.53
CA SER A 237 -4.75 -14.48 31.60
C SER A 237 -3.32 -14.82 31.13
N ARG A 238 -2.96 -14.57 29.86
CA ARG A 238 -1.64 -14.92 29.32
C ARG A 238 -0.82 -13.67 28.97
N MET A 239 0.48 -13.76 29.19
CA MET A 239 1.44 -12.68 28.91
C MET A 239 2.63 -13.19 28.09
N TRP A 240 3.14 -12.35 27.21
CA TRP A 240 4.35 -12.60 26.43
C TRP A 240 5.29 -11.41 26.51
N LEU A 241 6.57 -11.68 26.75
CA LEU A 241 7.62 -10.67 26.66
C LEU A 241 8.34 -10.83 25.33
N ARG A 242 8.43 -9.76 24.55
CA ARG A 242 9.17 -9.69 23.30
C ARG A 242 10.25 -8.64 23.39
N SER A 243 11.37 -8.88 22.70
CA SER A 243 12.41 -7.86 22.53
C SER A 243 11.91 -6.80 21.56
N GLU A 244 12.08 -5.51 21.90
CA GLU A 244 11.68 -4.40 21.03
C GLU A 244 12.53 -4.37 19.73
N GLU A 245 13.84 -4.61 19.84
CA GLU A 245 14.78 -4.58 18.71
C GLU A 245 14.61 -5.74 17.71
N SER A 246 14.09 -6.90 18.14
CA SER A 246 14.09 -8.12 17.33
C SER A 246 12.72 -8.76 17.11
N GLY A 247 11.69 -8.34 17.86
CA GLY A 247 10.33 -8.91 17.82
C GLY A 247 10.23 -10.36 18.31
N ARG A 248 11.36 -11.00 18.63
CA ARG A 248 11.42 -12.40 19.07
C ARG A 248 10.86 -12.54 20.49
N PRO A 249 10.11 -13.62 20.77
CA PRO A 249 9.65 -13.91 22.12
C PRO A 249 10.85 -14.19 23.02
N ILE A 250 10.98 -13.42 24.09
CA ILE A 250 11.93 -13.64 25.18
C ILE A 250 11.35 -14.67 26.15
N VAL A 251 10.04 -14.60 26.42
CA VAL A 251 9.29 -15.53 27.27
C VAL A 251 7.92 -15.84 26.64
N ALA A 252 7.55 -17.12 26.57
CA ALA A 252 6.41 -17.60 25.81
C ALA A 252 5.11 -17.89 26.60
N SER A 253 5.08 -17.75 27.92
CA SER A 253 3.82 -17.61 28.68
C SER A 253 4.08 -17.25 30.15
N GLY A 254 3.59 -16.09 30.57
CA GLY A 254 3.33 -15.78 31.98
C GLY A 254 1.83 -15.79 32.28
N SER A 255 1.45 -16.02 33.54
CA SER A 255 0.06 -15.84 33.98
C SER A 255 -0.17 -14.38 34.34
N ALA A 256 -1.17 -13.75 33.72
CA ALA A 256 -1.61 -12.38 33.96
C ALA A 256 -2.66 -12.26 35.08
N ARG A 257 -3.08 -13.38 35.68
CA ARG A 257 -4.15 -13.37 36.69
C ARG A 257 -3.77 -12.42 37.84
N ASP A 258 -4.68 -11.51 38.14
CA ASP A 258 -4.61 -10.52 39.23
C ASP A 258 -3.47 -9.47 39.14
N LEU A 259 -2.88 -9.24 37.96
CA LEU A 259 -1.88 -8.19 37.77
C LEU A 259 -2.53 -6.84 37.39
N TYR A 260 -2.31 -5.82 38.23
CA TYR A 260 -2.67 -4.44 37.93
C TYR A 260 -1.54 -3.79 37.11
N ILE A 261 -1.71 -3.74 35.79
CA ILE A 261 -0.67 -3.27 34.85
C ILE A 261 -0.87 -1.79 34.57
N VAL A 262 -0.10 -0.97 35.28
CA VAL A 262 -0.07 0.51 35.16
C VAL A 262 1.38 0.97 35.02
N HIS A 263 1.60 2.21 34.58
CA HIS A 263 2.94 2.81 34.52
C HIS A 263 3.69 2.63 35.86
N GLY A 264 4.91 2.11 35.81
CA GLY A 264 5.77 1.81 36.95
C GLY A 264 5.47 0.47 37.64
N ALA A 265 4.46 -0.29 37.22
CA ALA A 265 4.18 -1.62 37.78
C ALA A 265 5.33 -2.58 37.49
N ARG A 266 5.74 -3.35 38.51
CA ARG A 266 6.82 -4.34 38.40
C ARG A 266 6.35 -5.74 38.72
N PHE A 267 6.66 -6.69 37.84
CA PHE A 267 6.31 -8.10 38.04
C PHE A 267 7.23 -9.02 37.24
N ASN A 268 7.16 -10.31 37.54
CA ASN A 268 8.02 -11.31 36.94
C ASN A 268 7.30 -12.11 35.85
N ILE A 269 8.02 -12.40 34.78
CA ILE A 269 7.59 -13.32 33.72
C ILE A 269 8.71 -14.33 33.45
N GLY A 270 8.49 -15.61 33.77
CA GLY A 270 9.54 -16.62 33.69
C GLY A 270 10.76 -16.26 34.56
N SER A 271 11.93 -16.14 33.94
CA SER A 271 13.20 -15.77 34.60
C SER A 271 13.51 -14.27 34.56
N TYR A 272 12.59 -13.46 34.03
CA TYR A 272 12.74 -12.02 33.89
C TYR A 272 11.81 -11.26 34.84
N GLU A 273 12.27 -10.09 35.25
CA GLU A 273 11.52 -9.05 35.93
C GLU A 273 11.29 -7.91 34.97
N LEU A 274 10.12 -7.30 35.05
CA LEU A 274 9.64 -6.25 34.16
C LEU A 274 9.28 -5.01 34.95
N GLU A 275 9.49 -3.84 34.37
CA GLU A 275 8.84 -2.60 34.78
C GLU A 275 8.09 -1.99 33.60
N VAL A 276 6.79 -1.81 33.77
CA VAL A 276 5.91 -1.16 32.79
C VAL A 276 6.30 0.31 32.68
N GLN A 277 6.65 0.73 31.47
CA GLN A 277 6.82 2.13 31.13
C GLN A 277 5.44 2.67 30.74
N GLU A 278 4.99 2.42 29.51
CA GLU A 278 3.74 2.98 29.00
C GLU A 278 2.85 1.92 28.35
N GLU A 279 1.54 2.17 28.31
CA GLU A 279 0.62 1.34 27.53
C GLU A 279 0.70 1.73 26.04
N ILE A 280 1.01 0.75 25.21
CA ILE A 280 0.96 0.87 23.76
C ILE A 280 -0.51 0.77 23.36
N LYS A 281 -1.15 1.93 23.21
CA LYS A 281 -2.47 2.02 22.60
C LYS A 281 -2.36 1.50 21.16
N GLU A 282 -3.19 0.52 20.80
CA GLU A 282 -3.26 0.08 19.42
C GLU A 282 -3.67 1.25 18.54
N LYS A 283 -2.92 1.47 17.46
CA LYS A 283 -3.19 2.58 16.55
C LYS A 283 -4.42 2.25 15.74
N GLU A 284 -5.53 2.87 16.08
CA GLU A 284 -6.77 2.70 15.34
C GLU A 284 -6.71 3.49 14.04
N CYS A 285 -6.87 2.79 12.92
CA CYS A 285 -7.05 3.38 11.61
C CYS A 285 -8.35 2.81 11.02
N VAL A 286 -9.23 3.67 10.56
CA VAL A 286 -10.49 3.27 9.91
C VAL A 286 -10.39 3.64 8.44
N ASP A 287 -10.67 2.69 7.56
CA ASP A 287 -10.74 2.93 6.11
C ASP A 287 -12.20 3.02 5.67
N TYR A 288 -12.52 4.04 4.86
CA TYR A 288 -13.84 4.30 4.33
C TYR A 288 -13.77 4.32 2.79
N LEU A 289 -14.65 3.56 2.15
CA LEU A 289 -14.98 3.73 0.73
C LEU A 289 -16.32 4.45 0.66
N ILE A 290 -16.32 5.63 0.07
CA ILE A 290 -17.50 6.49 -0.05
C ILE A 290 -17.91 6.55 -1.51
N PHE A 291 -19.10 6.05 -1.79
CA PHE A 291 -19.67 6.01 -3.13
C PHE A 291 -20.62 7.20 -3.30
N CYS A 292 -20.26 8.11 -4.20
CA CYS A 292 -21.01 9.32 -4.52
C CYS A 292 -21.79 9.06 -5.82
N PRO A 293 -23.13 9.15 -5.84
CA PRO A 293 -23.89 9.00 -7.08
C PRO A 293 -23.57 10.16 -8.03
N PRO A 294 -23.57 9.95 -9.36
CA PRO A 294 -23.36 11.02 -10.34
C PRO A 294 -24.48 12.07 -10.29
N THR A 295 -24.17 13.33 -10.55
CA THR A 295 -25.18 14.40 -10.78
C THR A 295 -25.86 14.22 -12.15
N GLU A 296 -26.98 14.90 -12.38
CA GLU A 296 -27.65 14.89 -13.69
C GLU A 296 -26.72 15.29 -14.85
N LEU A 297 -25.86 16.29 -14.61
CA LEU A 297 -24.87 16.72 -15.60
C LEU A 297 -23.78 15.66 -15.81
N GLN A 298 -23.27 15.06 -14.73
CA GLN A 298 -22.30 13.97 -14.84
C GLN A 298 -22.89 12.78 -15.60
N LEU A 299 -24.13 12.39 -15.32
CA LEU A 299 -24.87 11.34 -16.03
C LEU A 299 -24.93 11.60 -17.53
N LEU A 300 -25.42 12.79 -17.91
CA LEU A 300 -25.57 13.19 -19.31
C LEU A 300 -24.22 13.17 -20.05
N LEU A 301 -23.19 13.77 -19.46
CA LEU A 301 -21.86 13.84 -20.08
C LEU A 301 -21.20 12.47 -20.18
N TYR A 302 -21.36 11.63 -19.16
CA TYR A 302 -20.78 10.28 -19.14
C TYR A 302 -21.40 9.42 -20.25
N GLN A 303 -22.73 9.44 -20.36
CA GLN A 303 -23.44 8.72 -21.42
C GLN A 303 -23.05 9.23 -22.81
N ASN A 304 -22.97 10.55 -23.00
CA ASN A 304 -22.53 11.12 -24.27
C ASN A 304 -21.09 10.72 -24.62
N VAL A 305 -20.17 10.67 -23.64
CA VAL A 305 -18.80 10.19 -23.88
C VAL A 305 -18.78 8.71 -24.27
N LEU A 306 -19.63 7.86 -23.69
CA LEU A 306 -19.73 6.46 -24.07
C LEU A 306 -20.35 6.26 -25.47
N ASP A 307 -21.37 7.05 -25.81
CA ASP A 307 -22.12 6.90 -27.07
C ASP A 307 -21.39 7.50 -28.28
N MET A 308 -20.62 8.58 -28.09
CA MET A 308 -20.18 9.44 -29.20
C MET A 308 -18.79 9.12 -29.74
N ILE A 309 -18.09 8.12 -29.21
CA ILE A 309 -16.64 8.10 -29.32
C ILE A 309 -16.08 6.84 -30.02
N THR A 310 -15.58 7.05 -31.25
CA THR A 310 -14.53 6.23 -31.89
C THR A 310 -13.14 6.83 -31.57
N LEU A 311 -12.83 7.06 -30.29
CA LEU A 311 -11.54 7.57 -29.83
C LEU A 311 -10.69 6.43 -29.28
N ASP A 312 -9.39 6.70 -29.18
CA ASP A 312 -8.47 5.85 -28.45
C ASP A 312 -8.98 5.60 -27.02
N HIS A 313 -8.94 4.35 -26.57
CA HIS A 313 -9.50 3.94 -25.27
C HIS A 313 -8.90 4.73 -24.11
N ARG A 314 -7.65 5.18 -24.25
CA ARG A 314 -6.97 6.00 -23.25
C ARG A 314 -7.57 7.40 -23.12
N GLU A 315 -7.99 8.02 -24.22
CA GLU A 315 -8.64 9.33 -24.18
C GLU A 315 -10.04 9.24 -23.57
N MET A 316 -10.78 8.17 -23.87
CA MET A 316 -12.06 7.89 -23.20
C MET A 316 -11.87 7.78 -21.69
N ILE A 317 -10.89 6.99 -21.23
CA ILE A 317 -10.61 6.84 -19.79
C ILE A 317 -10.28 8.20 -19.15
N ASP A 318 -9.46 9.04 -19.80
CA ASP A 318 -9.18 10.40 -19.30
C ASP A 318 -10.46 11.26 -19.20
N PHE A 319 -11.33 11.21 -20.21
CA PHE A 319 -12.59 11.97 -20.19
C PHE A 319 -13.54 11.50 -19.09
N LEU A 320 -13.71 10.18 -18.95
CA LEU A 320 -14.58 9.60 -17.92
C LEU A 320 -14.06 9.94 -16.52
N LEU A 321 -12.75 9.82 -16.26
CA LEU A 321 -12.15 10.20 -14.97
C LEU A 321 -12.30 11.69 -14.67
N ARG A 322 -12.22 12.57 -15.68
CA ARG A 322 -12.50 14.00 -15.52
C ARG A 322 -13.95 14.24 -15.12
N ILE A 323 -14.91 13.55 -15.75
CA ILE A 323 -16.33 13.64 -15.39
C ILE A 323 -16.54 13.17 -13.94
N CYS A 324 -15.95 12.03 -13.55
CA CYS A 324 -16.04 11.53 -12.19
C CYS A 324 -15.60 12.58 -11.17
N ASN A 325 -14.50 13.28 -11.44
CA ASN A 325 -14.02 14.36 -10.58
C ASN A 325 -14.94 15.59 -10.64
N HIS A 326 -15.05 16.24 -11.81
CA HIS A 326 -15.92 17.40 -11.99
C HIS A 326 -16.18 17.71 -13.50
N PRO A 327 -17.42 17.99 -13.93
CA PRO A 327 -17.74 18.32 -15.33
C PRO A 327 -16.85 19.39 -15.98
N VAL A 328 -16.53 20.47 -15.24
CA VAL A 328 -15.65 21.55 -15.73
C VAL A 328 -14.25 21.08 -16.17
N LEU A 329 -13.73 19.98 -15.60
CA LEU A 329 -12.43 19.41 -15.99
C LEU A 329 -12.48 18.81 -17.39
N LEU A 330 -13.63 18.25 -17.79
CA LEU A 330 -13.87 17.81 -19.15
C LEU A 330 -14.04 19.02 -20.07
N LEU A 331 -14.84 20.02 -19.67
CA LEU A 331 -15.04 21.25 -20.44
C LEU A 331 -13.72 21.93 -20.82
N ALA A 332 -12.82 22.10 -19.84
CA ALA A 332 -11.49 22.66 -20.05
C ALA A 332 -10.67 21.85 -21.07
N ARG A 333 -10.73 20.51 -20.96
CA ARG A 333 -10.02 19.61 -21.87
C ARG A 333 -10.57 19.66 -23.30
N LEU A 334 -11.88 19.66 -23.47
CA LEU A 334 -12.54 19.73 -24.78
C LEU A 334 -12.23 21.06 -25.49
N LYS A 335 -12.25 22.19 -24.77
CA LYS A 335 -11.85 23.50 -25.33
C LYS A 335 -10.39 23.50 -25.79
N GLN A 336 -9.49 22.93 -24.99
CA GLN A 336 -8.07 22.80 -25.38
C GLN A 336 -7.90 21.95 -26.66
N ILE A 337 -8.66 20.86 -26.80
CA ILE A 337 -8.63 20.02 -28.01
C ILE A 337 -9.11 20.82 -29.23
N LEU A 338 -10.19 21.58 -29.09
CA LEU A 338 -10.73 22.41 -30.18
C LEU A 338 -9.73 23.48 -30.63
N GLU A 339 -9.08 24.17 -29.68
CA GLU A 339 -8.05 25.18 -29.95
C GLU A 339 -6.80 24.57 -30.60
N SER A 340 -6.45 23.34 -30.26
CA SER A 340 -5.30 22.64 -30.84
C SER A 340 -5.52 22.18 -32.30
N GLY A 341 -6.74 22.31 -32.83
CA GLY A 341 -7.10 21.92 -34.19
C GLY A 341 -7.13 20.41 -34.45
N ILE A 342 -7.09 19.59 -33.39
CA ILE A 342 -7.22 18.13 -33.49
C ILE A 342 -8.66 17.80 -33.89
N LYS A 343 -8.83 17.08 -35.00
CA LYS A 343 -10.15 16.60 -35.44
C LYS A 343 -10.56 15.38 -34.64
N CYS A 344 -11.24 15.60 -33.52
CA CYS A 344 -11.92 14.55 -32.76
C CYS A 344 -13.42 14.56 -33.09
N VAL A 345 -13.97 13.40 -33.44
CA VAL A 345 -15.42 13.22 -33.64
C VAL A 345 -16.12 13.31 -32.28
N GLY A 346 -17.29 13.94 -32.21
CA GLY A 346 -18.10 14.00 -30.98
C GLY A 346 -17.82 15.20 -30.06
N VAL A 347 -16.68 15.89 -30.20
CA VAL A 347 -16.28 16.98 -29.27
C VAL A 347 -17.28 18.14 -29.26
N SER A 348 -17.75 18.58 -30.43
CA SER A 348 -18.74 19.65 -30.52
C SER A 348 -20.07 19.25 -29.88
N GLN A 349 -20.53 18.02 -30.13
CA GLN A 349 -21.78 17.51 -29.53
C GLN A 349 -21.71 17.42 -28.01
N ILE A 350 -20.57 16.97 -27.47
CA ILE A 350 -20.36 16.90 -26.02
C ILE A 350 -20.28 18.33 -25.43
N LEU A 351 -19.62 19.27 -26.10
CA LEU A 351 -19.59 20.68 -25.69
C LEU A 351 -20.99 21.30 -25.64
N ASP A 352 -21.85 20.99 -26.61
CA ASP A 352 -23.24 21.47 -26.67
C ASP A 352 -24.12 20.89 -25.54
N SER A 353 -23.65 19.83 -24.86
CA SER A 353 -24.34 19.22 -23.73
C SER A 353 -24.11 19.95 -22.40
N PHE A 354 -23.13 20.87 -22.34
CA PHE A 354 -22.90 21.66 -21.14
C PHE A 354 -23.95 22.78 -21.02
N PRO A 355 -24.45 23.06 -19.80
CA PRO A 355 -25.28 24.22 -19.55
C PRO A 355 -24.58 25.52 -19.99
N PRO A 356 -25.30 26.51 -20.54
CA PRO A 356 -24.70 27.79 -20.96
C PRO A 356 -24.04 28.57 -19.81
N THR A 357 -24.44 28.28 -18.57
CA THR A 357 -23.89 28.83 -17.33
C THR A 357 -22.55 28.23 -16.92
N CYS A 358 -22.18 27.08 -17.50
CA CYS A 358 -20.93 26.40 -17.17
C CYS A 358 -19.76 27.07 -17.90
N THR A 359 -18.89 27.75 -17.16
CA THR A 359 -17.64 28.31 -17.69
C THR A 359 -16.45 27.56 -17.11
N VAL A 360 -15.28 27.66 -17.74
CA VAL A 360 -14.04 27.03 -17.22
C VAL A 360 -13.59 27.68 -15.90
N SER A 361 -14.03 28.92 -15.65
CA SER A 361 -13.65 29.71 -14.49
C SER A 361 -14.59 29.49 -13.29
N ASP A 362 -15.81 29.00 -13.52
CA ASP A 362 -16.83 28.83 -12.50
C ASP A 362 -16.96 27.35 -12.13
N CYS A 363 -16.34 26.96 -11.02
CA CYS A 363 -16.49 25.63 -10.43
C CYS A 363 -17.69 25.64 -9.46
N TYR A 364 -18.84 25.16 -9.90
CA TYR A 364 -19.99 24.99 -9.02
C TYR A 364 -19.92 23.65 -8.29
N ILE A 365 -19.80 23.68 -6.96
CA ILE A 365 -19.73 22.48 -6.10
C ILE A 365 -20.87 21.50 -6.40
N ALA A 366 -22.06 22.01 -6.71
CA ALA A 366 -23.25 21.21 -7.01
C ALA A 366 -23.17 20.38 -8.30
N ASP A 367 -22.24 20.68 -9.22
CA ASP A 367 -22.08 19.95 -10.47
C ASP A 367 -21.38 18.59 -10.27
N SER A 368 -20.77 18.35 -9.11
CA SER A 368 -20.13 17.08 -8.75
C SER A 368 -20.41 16.70 -7.30
N ASN A 369 -21.07 15.55 -7.11
CA ASN A 369 -21.32 15.03 -5.76
C ASN A 369 -20.03 14.65 -5.02
N LYS A 370 -18.93 14.32 -5.72
CA LYS A 370 -17.62 14.13 -5.05
C LYS A 370 -17.10 15.44 -4.46
N PHE A 371 -17.25 16.57 -5.17
CA PHE A 371 -16.88 17.89 -4.65
C PHE A 371 -17.80 18.31 -3.50
N LYS A 372 -19.12 18.12 -3.64
CA LYS A 372 -20.10 18.38 -2.57
C LYS A 372 -19.76 17.58 -1.30
N THR A 373 -19.61 16.26 -1.42
CA THR A 373 -19.22 15.39 -0.31
C THR A 373 -17.90 15.83 0.32
N LEU A 374 -16.87 16.12 -0.49
CA LEU A 374 -15.57 16.58 0.02
C LEU A 374 -15.70 17.88 0.83
N PHE A 375 -16.43 18.86 0.29
CA PHE A 375 -16.64 20.15 0.93
C PHE A 375 -17.33 20.00 2.29
N GLU A 376 -18.43 19.25 2.33
CA GLU A 376 -19.19 19.02 3.55
C GLU A 376 -18.40 18.22 4.60
N MET A 377 -17.58 17.24 4.16
CA MET A 377 -16.65 16.54 5.05
C MET A 377 -15.65 17.50 5.69
N ILE A 378 -15.04 18.40 4.92
CA ILE A 378 -14.04 19.34 5.44
C ILE A 378 -14.67 20.31 6.44
N VAL A 379 -15.87 20.83 6.14
CA VAL A 379 -16.64 21.66 7.08
C VAL A 379 -16.90 20.90 8.38
N SER A 380 -17.33 19.64 8.29
CA SER A 380 -17.57 18.81 9.48
C SER A 380 -16.31 18.50 10.28
N PHE A 381 -15.14 18.36 9.62
CA PHE A 381 -13.86 18.12 10.31
C PHE A 381 -13.31 19.38 10.99
N ASP A 382 -13.61 20.55 10.44
CA ASP A 382 -13.25 21.85 11.01
C ASP A 382 -13.93 22.10 12.36
N GLU A 383 -15.21 21.76 12.47
CA GLU A 383 -15.95 21.82 13.75
C GLU A 383 -15.30 20.99 14.86
N ASN A 384 -14.47 20.00 14.49
CA ASN A 384 -13.76 19.11 15.40
C ASN A 384 -12.26 19.43 15.56
N ASP A 385 -11.76 20.54 14.97
CA ASP A 385 -10.34 20.93 14.92
C ASP A 385 -9.43 19.80 14.40
N GLU A 386 -9.90 19.08 13.38
CA GLU A 386 -9.18 17.98 12.76
C GLU A 386 -8.50 18.41 11.46
N LYS A 387 -7.17 18.35 11.44
CA LYS A 387 -6.39 18.65 10.24
C LYS A 387 -6.55 17.55 9.21
N THR A 388 -6.77 17.99 7.96
CA THR A 388 -7.10 17.10 6.84
C THR A 388 -6.08 17.21 5.72
N ILE A 389 -5.69 16.07 5.17
CA ILE A 389 -4.91 15.97 3.94
C ILE A 389 -5.83 15.53 2.81
N ILE A 390 -5.78 16.20 1.68
CA ILE A 390 -6.48 15.82 0.45
C ILE A 390 -5.43 15.47 -0.60
N ALA A 391 -5.50 14.23 -1.06
CA ALA A 391 -4.55 13.68 -2.01
C ALA A 391 -5.26 13.33 -3.32
N SER A 392 -4.77 13.85 -4.44
CA SER A 392 -5.30 13.57 -5.77
C SER A 392 -4.20 13.32 -6.80
N TYR A 393 -4.48 12.50 -7.81
CA TYR A 393 -3.61 12.29 -8.96
C TYR A 393 -3.71 13.45 -9.96
N SER A 394 -4.89 14.06 -10.09
CA SER A 394 -5.16 15.16 -11.00
C SER A 394 -4.75 16.51 -10.40
N LYS A 395 -3.70 17.13 -10.98
CA LYS A 395 -3.32 18.52 -10.63
C LYS A 395 -4.47 19.50 -10.86
N SER A 396 -5.21 19.35 -11.96
CA SER A 396 -6.36 20.21 -12.26
C SER A 396 -7.49 20.03 -11.25
N ALA A 397 -7.69 18.83 -10.70
CA ALA A 397 -8.65 18.63 -9.61
C ALA A 397 -8.17 19.34 -8.34
N LEU A 398 -6.88 19.26 -8.00
CA LEU A 398 -6.31 20.01 -6.87
C LEU A 398 -6.44 21.52 -7.05
N ASP A 399 -6.25 22.05 -8.26
CA ASP A 399 -6.45 23.47 -8.57
C ASP A 399 -7.89 23.91 -8.29
N LEU A 400 -8.88 23.08 -8.68
CA LEU A 400 -10.29 23.34 -8.40
C LEU A 400 -10.63 23.22 -6.91
N ILE A 401 -10.09 22.21 -6.22
CA ILE A 401 -10.29 22.02 -4.78
C ILE A 401 -9.68 23.20 -4.01
N GLU A 402 -8.49 23.68 -4.41
CA GLU A 402 -7.87 24.87 -3.83
C GLU A 402 -8.75 26.10 -4.02
N ALA A 403 -9.27 26.33 -5.24
CA ALA A 403 -10.18 27.45 -5.51
C ALA A 403 -11.49 27.35 -4.68
N MET A 404 -12.05 26.15 -4.57
CA MET A 404 -13.23 25.87 -3.75
C MET A 404 -12.98 26.22 -2.27
N LEU A 405 -11.87 25.75 -1.70
CA LEU A 405 -11.55 25.95 -0.29
C LEU A 405 -11.05 27.37 0.01
N ALA A 406 -10.40 28.04 -0.95
CA ALA A 406 -9.97 29.43 -0.79
C ALA A 406 -11.14 30.41 -0.65
N SER A 407 -12.31 30.05 -1.17
CA SER A 407 -13.55 30.80 -0.96
C SER A 407 -14.17 30.60 0.43
N SER A 408 -13.55 29.76 1.28
CA SER A 408 -14.03 29.34 2.60
C SER A 408 -13.11 29.82 3.73
N LEU A 409 -13.44 29.48 4.98
CA LEU A 409 -12.70 29.89 6.19
C LEU A 409 -11.45 29.03 6.47
N PHE A 410 -10.90 28.30 5.48
CA PHE A 410 -9.78 27.38 5.69
C PHE A 410 -8.44 27.97 5.25
N GLU A 411 -7.37 27.58 5.95
CA GLU A 411 -6.01 27.82 5.46
C GLU A 411 -5.56 26.65 4.58
N VAL A 412 -5.51 26.87 3.27
CA VAL A 412 -5.08 25.85 2.31
C VAL A 412 -3.56 25.89 2.14
N LEU A 413 -2.90 24.75 2.32
CA LEU A 413 -1.47 24.55 2.09
C LEU A 413 -1.27 23.56 0.93
N ARG A 414 -0.25 23.74 0.09
CA ARG A 414 -0.06 22.90 -1.10
C ARG A 414 1.40 22.42 -1.28
N LEU A 415 1.60 21.11 -1.44
CA LEU A 415 2.95 20.50 -1.47
C LEU A 415 3.55 20.25 -2.86
N ASP A 416 2.72 20.05 -3.89
CA ASP A 416 3.18 19.66 -5.24
C ASP A 416 3.78 20.83 -6.02
N THR A 417 3.38 22.05 -5.69
CA THR A 417 3.93 23.30 -6.24
C THR A 417 5.12 23.84 -5.45
N ALA A 418 5.35 23.34 -4.23
CA ALA A 418 6.39 23.83 -3.33
C ALA A 418 7.80 23.37 -3.72
N SER A 419 8.76 24.28 -3.62
CA SER A 419 10.19 23.95 -3.70
C SER A 419 10.61 23.05 -2.53
N PRO A 420 11.76 22.35 -2.61
CA PRO A 420 12.23 21.51 -1.50
C PRO A 420 12.39 22.25 -0.16
N SER A 421 12.77 23.53 -0.18
CA SER A 421 12.90 24.34 1.04
C SER A 421 11.52 24.69 1.62
N GLU A 422 10.63 25.24 0.79
CA GLU A 422 9.27 25.61 1.20
C GLU A 422 8.50 24.40 1.71
N ARG A 423 8.74 23.23 1.13
CA ARG A 423 8.11 21.99 1.58
C ARG A 423 8.41 21.68 3.06
N ALA A 424 9.64 21.89 3.50
CA ALA A 424 10.00 21.67 4.90
C ALA A 424 9.27 22.65 5.83
N ASP A 425 9.13 23.91 5.40
CA ASP A 425 8.40 24.93 6.15
C ASP A 425 6.90 24.64 6.22
N ILE A 426 6.29 24.22 5.11
CA ILE A 426 4.88 23.81 5.05
C ILE A 426 4.63 22.61 5.96
N ILE A 427 5.48 21.58 5.91
CA ILE A 427 5.35 20.39 6.78
C ILE A 427 5.46 20.78 8.26
N LYS A 428 6.45 21.61 8.61
CA LYS A 428 6.63 22.08 9.98
C LYS A 428 5.43 22.89 10.46
N LYS A 429 4.90 23.78 9.61
CA LYS A 429 3.70 24.57 9.90
C LYS A 429 2.49 23.65 10.11
N PHE A 430 2.26 22.71 9.21
CA PHE A 430 1.12 21.80 9.25
C PHE A 430 1.12 20.89 10.49
N ASN A 431 2.28 20.41 10.91
CA ASN A 431 2.39 19.58 12.13
C ASN A 431 2.32 20.38 13.44
N THR A 432 2.45 21.71 13.38
CA THR A 432 2.30 22.56 14.58
C THR A 432 0.81 22.68 14.91
N PRO A 433 0.37 22.46 16.16
CA PRO A 433 -1.03 22.66 16.54
C PRO A 433 -1.54 24.04 16.15
N ASN A 434 -2.81 24.15 15.76
CA ASN A 434 -3.42 25.43 15.46
C ASN A 434 -3.36 26.33 16.70
N LEU A 435 -3.01 27.59 16.50
CA LEU A 435 -3.13 28.60 17.55
C LEU A 435 -4.61 28.93 17.74
N PHE A 436 -4.98 29.37 18.94
CA PHE A 436 -6.34 29.81 19.24
C PHE A 436 -6.79 30.89 18.24
N ASP A 437 -8.00 30.79 17.71
CA ASP A 437 -8.62 31.65 16.67
C ASP A 437 -7.99 31.61 15.26
N HIS A 438 -7.12 30.65 14.94
CA HIS A 438 -6.64 30.45 13.57
C HIS A 438 -7.54 29.48 12.77
N PRO A 439 -7.73 29.73 11.45
CA PRO A 439 -8.48 28.82 10.59
C PRO A 439 -7.80 27.46 10.54
N ASN A 440 -8.60 26.38 10.47
CA ASN A 440 -8.04 25.04 10.35
C ASN A 440 -7.31 24.87 9.01
N GLN A 441 -6.30 24.00 9.04
CA GLN A 441 -5.39 23.81 7.92
C GLN A 441 -5.79 22.59 7.11
N VAL A 442 -5.94 22.79 5.79
CA VAL A 442 -6.15 21.73 4.82
C VAL A 442 -4.93 21.64 3.92
N LEU A 443 -4.33 20.45 3.84
CA LEU A 443 -3.13 20.21 3.05
C LEU A 443 -3.46 19.48 1.74
N LEU A 444 -3.18 20.11 0.61
CA LEU A 444 -3.33 19.54 -0.72
C LEU A 444 -2.01 18.93 -1.19
N MET A 445 -2.09 17.72 -1.74
CA MET A 445 -0.93 17.07 -2.33
C MET A 445 -1.26 16.24 -3.56
N ASN A 446 -0.37 16.27 -4.54
CA ASN A 446 -0.42 15.32 -5.63
C ASN A 446 0.15 13.97 -5.19
N GLN A 447 -0.58 12.87 -5.42
CA GLN A 447 -0.18 11.53 -4.97
C GLN A 447 1.11 11.01 -5.62
N HIS A 448 1.50 11.53 -6.79
CA HIS A 448 2.77 11.21 -7.44
C HIS A 448 3.97 12.03 -6.92
N THR A 449 3.73 13.01 -6.04
CA THR A 449 4.83 13.77 -5.42
C THR A 449 5.72 12.81 -4.63
N LYS A 450 7.03 13.02 -4.63
CA LYS A 450 7.94 12.18 -3.82
C LYS A 450 7.64 12.42 -2.35
N THR A 451 7.05 11.45 -1.68
CA THR A 451 6.62 11.53 -0.26
C THR A 451 7.57 10.81 0.70
N MET A 452 8.59 10.12 0.19
CA MET A 452 9.53 9.38 1.03
C MET A 452 10.20 10.26 2.09
N GLY A 453 10.00 9.89 3.35
CA GLY A 453 10.58 10.57 4.51
C GLY A 453 9.77 11.76 5.04
N MET A 454 8.62 12.10 4.45
CA MET A 454 7.74 13.15 4.97
C MET A 454 6.92 12.63 6.15
N ASP A 455 6.80 13.45 7.19
CA ASP A 455 5.95 13.18 8.35
C ASP A 455 4.82 14.20 8.37
N LEU A 456 3.58 13.73 8.23
CA LEU A 456 2.36 14.55 8.27
C LEU A 456 1.44 14.07 9.39
N SER A 457 2.03 13.58 10.49
CA SER A 457 1.31 13.09 11.68
C SER A 457 0.47 14.15 12.40
N GLY A 458 0.59 15.43 12.05
CA GLY A 458 -0.33 16.47 12.50
C GLY A 458 -1.78 16.26 12.03
N ALA A 459 -1.99 15.52 10.94
CA ALA A 459 -3.32 15.16 10.45
C ALA A 459 -3.86 13.88 11.09
N THR A 460 -5.19 13.81 11.22
CA THR A 460 -5.93 12.59 11.59
C THR A 460 -6.86 12.11 10.48
N ARG A 461 -6.98 12.90 9.41
CA ARG A 461 -7.90 12.68 8.29
C ARG A 461 -7.10 12.70 6.97
N LEU A 462 -7.29 11.67 6.14
CA LEU A 462 -6.75 11.62 4.77
C LEU A 462 -7.91 11.35 3.80
N VAL A 463 -8.09 12.20 2.79
CA VAL A 463 -9.05 11.98 1.70
C VAL A 463 -8.27 11.70 0.41
N LEU A 464 -8.41 10.48 -0.09
CA LEU A 464 -8.02 10.08 -1.44
C LEU A 464 -9.16 10.48 -2.38
N PHE A 465 -8.98 11.59 -3.08
CA PHE A 465 -10.07 12.22 -3.84
C PHE A 465 -10.41 11.45 -5.11
N ASP A 466 -9.40 10.96 -5.84
CA ASP A 466 -9.55 10.18 -7.06
C ASP A 466 -8.70 8.90 -7.01
N SER A 467 -9.03 7.97 -7.89
CA SER A 467 -8.35 6.67 -7.98
C SER A 467 -7.42 6.61 -9.17
N ASP A 468 -6.27 5.97 -8.98
CA ASP A 468 -5.36 5.56 -10.04
C ASP A 468 -5.36 4.05 -10.17
N TRP A 469 -4.91 3.53 -11.28
CA TRP A 469 -4.77 2.10 -11.47
C TRP A 469 -3.72 1.49 -10.51
N ASN A 470 -2.73 2.27 -10.07
CA ASN A 470 -1.65 1.83 -9.18
C ASN A 470 -1.95 2.11 -7.69
N VAL A 471 -2.23 1.06 -6.92
CA VAL A 471 -2.55 1.13 -5.48
C VAL A 471 -1.38 1.62 -4.61
N ASN A 472 -0.13 1.52 -5.09
CA ASN A 472 1.04 1.85 -4.27
C ASN A 472 1.06 3.31 -3.82
N SER A 473 0.60 4.23 -4.67
CA SER A 473 0.55 5.65 -4.32
C SER A 473 -0.44 5.91 -3.17
N ASP A 474 -1.56 5.17 -3.13
CA ASP A 474 -2.53 5.24 -2.02
C ASP A 474 -1.93 4.72 -0.71
N ILE A 475 -1.21 3.59 -0.76
CA ILE A 475 -0.51 3.01 0.40
C ILE A 475 0.54 4.01 0.93
N LEU A 476 1.29 4.63 0.01
CA LEU A 476 2.27 5.66 0.36
C LEU A 476 1.61 6.88 0.99
N ALA A 477 0.49 7.37 0.43
CA ALA A 477 -0.27 8.48 1.00
C ALA A 477 -0.78 8.17 2.42
N LYS A 478 -1.35 6.98 2.63
CA LYS A 478 -1.78 6.50 3.96
C LYS A 478 -0.64 6.48 4.96
N SER A 479 0.56 6.07 4.54
CA SER A 479 1.75 5.99 5.41
C SER A 479 2.26 7.36 5.90
N LEU A 480 1.78 8.48 5.34
CA LEU A 480 2.14 9.83 5.80
C LEU A 480 1.39 10.25 7.06
N VAL A 481 0.16 9.76 7.20
CA VAL A 481 -0.76 10.07 8.31
C VAL A 481 -0.72 8.96 9.35
N TRP A 482 -0.82 7.71 8.91
CA TRP A 482 -0.81 6.53 9.79
C TRP A 482 0.58 5.89 9.81
N ARG A 483 1.38 6.29 10.80
CA ARG A 483 2.78 5.84 10.97
C ARG A 483 3.21 5.70 12.43
N ASN A 484 4.45 5.28 12.66
CA ASN A 484 5.09 5.33 13.98
C ASN A 484 5.24 6.79 14.43
N GLY A 485 4.60 7.14 15.56
CA GLY A 485 4.49 8.51 16.09
C GLY A 485 3.05 9.05 16.18
N GLN A 486 2.10 8.49 15.42
CA GLN A 486 0.71 8.91 15.46
C GLN A 486 0.00 8.37 16.72
N ALA A 487 -0.52 9.29 17.54
CA ALA A 487 -1.19 8.98 18.81
C ALA A 487 -2.72 9.05 18.72
N LYS A 488 -3.26 9.72 17.69
CA LYS A 488 -4.70 9.88 17.46
C LYS A 488 -5.21 8.82 16.48
N LYS A 489 -6.52 8.52 16.58
CA LYS A 489 -7.22 7.66 15.64
C LYS A 489 -7.21 8.31 14.24
N CYS A 490 -6.82 7.54 13.23
CA CYS A 490 -6.76 8.02 11.85
C CYS A 490 -7.96 7.51 11.03
N HIS A 491 -8.42 8.34 10.11
CA HIS A 491 -9.52 8.00 9.21
C HIS A 491 -9.09 8.29 7.78
N ILE A 492 -9.19 7.27 6.93
CA ILE A 492 -8.77 7.30 5.54
C ILE A 492 -10.01 7.14 4.67
N TYR A 493 -10.31 8.13 3.85
CA TYR A 493 -11.49 8.16 3.00
C TYR A 493 -11.07 8.05 1.55
N ARG A 494 -11.71 7.17 0.78
CA ARG A 494 -11.60 7.13 -0.68
C ARG A 494 -12.94 7.48 -1.28
N LEU A 495 -12.97 8.55 -2.07
CA LEU A 495 -14.17 8.97 -2.80
C LEU A 495 -14.20 8.30 -4.18
N LEU A 496 -15.35 7.75 -4.55
CA LEU A 496 -15.59 7.09 -5.84
C LEU A 496 -16.94 7.51 -6.38
N MET A 497 -17.07 7.72 -7.69
CA MET A 497 -18.38 7.87 -8.31
C MET A 497 -19.04 6.49 -8.52
N SER A 498 -20.25 6.28 -7.98
CA SER A 498 -21.00 5.02 -8.07
C SER A 498 -21.26 4.60 -9.52
N GLY A 499 -21.13 3.31 -9.80
CA GLY A 499 -21.44 2.71 -11.11
C GLY A 499 -20.52 3.13 -12.25
N SER A 500 -19.45 3.87 -11.95
CA SER A 500 -18.53 4.48 -12.92
C SER A 500 -17.23 3.70 -13.11
N ILE A 501 -16.38 4.19 -14.00
CA ILE A 501 -15.02 3.68 -14.21
C ILE A 501 -14.18 3.64 -12.93
N GLU A 502 -14.36 4.58 -11.99
CA GLU A 502 -13.61 4.56 -10.71
C GLU A 502 -13.95 3.32 -9.89
N GLU A 503 -15.20 2.88 -9.93
CA GLU A 503 -15.64 1.68 -9.22
C GLU A 503 -15.11 0.40 -9.91
N LYS A 504 -15.03 0.38 -11.25
CA LYS A 504 -14.36 -0.70 -12.00
C LYS A 504 -12.87 -0.76 -11.70
N MET A 505 -12.21 0.39 -11.58
CA MET A 505 -10.81 0.50 -11.19
C MET A 505 -10.59 -0.10 -9.80
N LEU A 506 -11.41 0.25 -8.81
CA LEU A 506 -11.34 -0.34 -7.46
C LEU A 506 -11.46 -1.87 -7.50
N GLN A 507 -12.46 -2.39 -8.21
CA GLN A 507 -12.68 -3.83 -8.32
C GLN A 507 -11.52 -4.55 -9.02
N ARG A 508 -10.89 -3.89 -9.99
CA ARG A 508 -9.68 -4.40 -10.63
C ARG A 508 -8.52 -4.42 -9.63
N GLN A 509 -8.27 -3.33 -8.92
CA GLN A 509 -7.23 -3.28 -7.88
C GLN A 509 -7.38 -4.43 -6.88
N GLN A 510 -8.61 -4.78 -6.48
CA GLN A 510 -8.87 -5.94 -5.61
C GLN A 510 -8.58 -7.30 -6.24
N ARG A 511 -9.05 -7.54 -7.47
CA ARG A 511 -8.72 -8.77 -8.21
C ARG A 511 -7.21 -8.94 -8.33
N MET A 512 -6.52 -7.80 -8.43
CA MET A 512 -5.09 -7.70 -8.55
C MET A 512 -4.37 -7.71 -7.18
N ALA A 513 -5.06 -7.54 -6.04
CA ALA A 513 -4.47 -7.42 -4.71
C ALA A 513 -3.84 -8.72 -4.13
N GLY A 514 -3.84 -9.82 -4.87
CA GLY A 514 -3.14 -11.07 -4.55
C GLY A 514 -2.11 -11.50 -5.60
N LEU A 515 -1.92 -10.70 -6.64
CA LEU A 515 -0.99 -10.91 -7.74
C LEU A 515 -0.07 -9.68 -7.75
N ASP A 516 1.24 -9.85 -7.74
CA ASP A 516 2.19 -8.73 -7.66
C ASP A 516 2.11 -7.88 -8.95
N LEU A 517 1.24 -6.87 -8.95
CA LEU A 517 0.77 -6.18 -10.15
C LEU A 517 1.12 -4.70 -10.07
N THR A 518 2.36 -4.42 -10.47
CA THR A 518 2.88 -3.06 -10.66
C THR A 518 2.64 -2.50 -12.07
N ASP A 519 1.90 -3.22 -12.93
CA ASP A 519 1.72 -2.85 -14.34
C ASP A 519 0.24 -2.75 -14.74
N ILE A 520 -0.55 -2.02 -13.94
CA ILE A 520 -1.93 -1.66 -14.31
C ILE A 520 -1.88 -0.38 -15.16
N SER A 521 -1.18 -0.44 -16.28
CA SER A 521 -1.29 0.61 -17.30
C SER A 521 -2.50 0.29 -18.18
N ALA A 522 -3.17 1.31 -18.70
CA ALA A 522 -4.34 1.14 -19.56
C ALA A 522 -4.07 0.35 -20.88
N SER A 523 -2.83 -0.08 -21.10
CA SER A 523 -2.35 -0.79 -22.29
C SER A 523 -2.32 -2.33 -22.18
N GLN A 524 -2.85 -2.92 -21.11
CA GLN A 524 -2.91 -4.39 -20.91
C GLN A 524 -4.32 -4.90 -20.59
N PHE A 525 -5.36 -4.30 -21.20
CA PHE A 525 -6.70 -4.86 -21.12
C PHE A 525 -6.93 -5.81 -22.30
N ASP A 526 -7.50 -6.98 -22.02
CA ASP A 526 -8.12 -7.77 -23.08
C ASP A 526 -9.47 -7.15 -23.50
N ASP A 527 -10.04 -7.62 -24.61
CA ASP A 527 -11.26 -7.03 -25.17
C ASP A 527 -12.47 -7.17 -24.21
N ASP A 528 -12.52 -8.23 -23.42
CA ASP A 528 -13.58 -8.46 -22.43
C ASP A 528 -13.43 -7.51 -21.23
N GLU A 529 -12.20 -7.27 -20.77
CA GLU A 529 -11.86 -6.31 -19.73
C GLU A 529 -12.14 -4.87 -20.16
N LEU A 530 -11.86 -4.52 -21.42
CA LEU A 530 -12.22 -3.21 -21.98
C LEU A 530 -13.74 -3.01 -21.97
N CYS A 531 -14.50 -4.02 -22.41
CA CYS A 531 -15.96 -3.98 -22.36
C CYS A 531 -16.46 -3.78 -20.93
N GLU A 532 -15.85 -4.42 -19.95
CA GLU A 532 -16.22 -4.30 -18.53
C GLU A 532 -15.94 -2.89 -17.96
N ILE A 533 -14.82 -2.27 -18.34
CA ILE A 533 -14.39 -0.95 -17.86
C ILE A 533 -15.31 0.18 -18.35
N PHE A 534 -15.83 0.05 -19.58
CA PHE A 534 -16.72 1.04 -20.18
C PHE A 534 -18.21 0.82 -19.86
N GLN A 535 -18.56 -0.22 -19.10
CA GLN A 535 -19.93 -0.38 -18.59
C GLN A 535 -20.22 0.65 -17.50
N PHE A 536 -21.34 1.36 -17.66
CA PHE A 536 -21.83 2.35 -16.72
C PHE A 536 -23.20 1.94 -16.16
N HIS A 537 -23.33 1.96 -14.83
CA HIS A 537 -24.55 1.56 -14.11
C HIS A 537 -25.02 2.69 -13.18
N PRO A 538 -25.65 3.75 -13.72
CA PRO A 538 -25.98 4.95 -12.96
C PRO A 538 -26.97 4.73 -11.81
N GLU A 539 -27.86 3.75 -11.95
CA GLU A 539 -28.86 3.37 -10.93
C GLU A 539 -28.27 2.51 -9.80
N SER A 540 -26.99 2.12 -9.89
CA SER A 540 -26.36 1.30 -8.87
C SER A 540 -25.90 2.17 -7.70
N PHE A 541 -26.41 1.91 -6.51
CA PHE A 541 -25.86 2.51 -5.28
C PHE A 541 -24.38 2.12 -5.07
N CYS A 542 -24.04 0.85 -5.33
CA CYS A 542 -22.67 0.33 -5.32
C CYS A 542 -22.60 -0.99 -6.11
N GLU A 543 -21.92 -0.96 -7.26
CA GLU A 543 -21.73 -2.14 -8.10
C GLU A 543 -20.78 -3.16 -7.44
N THR A 544 -19.79 -2.66 -6.69
CA THR A 544 -18.80 -3.47 -5.95
C THR A 544 -19.52 -4.37 -4.96
N HIS A 545 -20.42 -3.81 -4.15
CA HIS A 545 -21.24 -4.59 -3.22
C HIS A 545 -22.07 -5.67 -3.93
N SER A 546 -22.66 -5.32 -5.07
CA SER A 546 -23.47 -6.25 -5.88
C SER A 546 -22.64 -7.41 -6.44
N ARG A 547 -21.42 -7.13 -6.90
CA ARG A 547 -20.48 -8.10 -7.48
C ARG A 547 -19.91 -9.08 -6.45
N ILE A 548 -19.63 -8.62 -5.22
CA ILE A 548 -19.14 -9.51 -4.15
C ILE A 548 -20.23 -10.46 -3.62
N LYS A 549 -21.48 -10.33 -4.08
CA LYS A 549 -22.64 -11.14 -3.68
C LYS A 549 -22.78 -11.23 -2.16
N CYS A 550 -22.57 -10.10 -1.49
CA CYS A 550 -22.68 -10.02 -0.03
C CYS A 550 -24.12 -10.33 0.41
N LYS A 551 -24.26 -11.05 1.52
CA LYS A 551 -25.57 -11.40 2.11
C LYS A 551 -26.03 -10.41 3.19
N CYS A 552 -25.35 -9.27 3.35
CA CYS A 552 -25.73 -8.29 4.35
C CYS A 552 -27.04 -7.58 3.96
N VAL A 553 -27.73 -7.02 4.96
CA VAL A 553 -28.90 -6.16 4.74
C VAL A 553 -28.52 -4.68 4.57
N LYS A 554 -27.23 -4.39 4.38
CA LYS A 554 -26.67 -3.05 4.12
C LYS A 554 -26.95 -2.01 5.22
N ASN A 555 -27.07 -2.45 6.47
CA ASN A 555 -27.24 -1.61 7.66
C ASN A 555 -25.98 -1.59 8.56
N GLY A 556 -24.85 -2.08 8.06
CA GLY A 556 -23.61 -2.19 8.81
C GLY A 556 -23.36 -3.50 9.54
N CYS A 557 -24.23 -4.52 9.42
CA CYS A 557 -23.96 -5.85 9.97
C CYS A 557 -22.86 -6.59 9.18
N LYS A 558 -21.87 -7.18 9.89
CA LYS A 558 -20.77 -7.94 9.29
C LYS A 558 -21.29 -9.22 8.59
N GLY A 559 -20.79 -9.47 7.37
CA GLY A 559 -21.17 -10.63 6.56
C GLY A 559 -20.95 -11.96 7.29
N GLN A 560 -21.92 -12.89 7.13
CA GLN A 560 -22.09 -14.21 7.77
C GLN A 560 -22.83 -14.28 9.12
N LYS A 561 -23.07 -13.17 9.83
CA LYS A 561 -23.92 -13.16 11.05
C LYS A 561 -25.05 -12.14 11.01
N CYS A 562 -25.74 -12.05 9.88
CA CYS A 562 -26.95 -11.24 9.77
C CYS A 562 -28.17 -12.18 9.75
N PRO A 563 -29.25 -11.91 10.52
CA PRO A 563 -30.51 -12.62 10.34
C PRO A 563 -30.94 -12.51 8.87
N THR A 564 -31.33 -13.63 8.28
CA THR A 564 -31.73 -13.70 6.88
C THR A 564 -32.95 -12.81 6.63
N ALA A 565 -32.94 -12.09 5.50
CA ALA A 565 -34.00 -11.18 5.04
C ALA A 565 -35.33 -11.88 4.66
N GLU A 566 -35.57 -13.11 5.13
CA GLU A 566 -36.81 -13.85 4.92
C GLU A 566 -37.96 -13.35 5.83
N ASP A 567 -37.68 -12.47 6.78
CA ASP A 567 -38.65 -11.98 7.77
C ASP A 567 -39.22 -10.57 7.49
N SER A 568 -38.97 -9.94 6.32
CA SER A 568 -39.55 -8.61 6.00
C SER A 568 -40.48 -8.60 4.78
N PRO A 569 -41.69 -7.99 4.89
CA PRO A 569 -42.70 -8.00 3.83
C PRO A 569 -42.36 -7.13 2.59
N ALA A 570 -41.29 -6.33 2.61
CA ALA A 570 -40.91 -5.44 1.50
C ALA A 570 -40.21 -6.16 0.32
N SER A 571 -39.70 -7.38 0.54
CA SER A 571 -38.90 -8.12 -0.46
C SER A 571 -39.74 -8.80 -1.56
N GLN A 572 -41.05 -8.95 -1.36
CA GLN A 572 -41.92 -9.61 -2.35
C GLN A 572 -42.29 -8.69 -3.53
N THR A 573 -42.22 -7.38 -3.37
CA THR A 573 -42.61 -6.41 -4.40
C THR A 573 -41.49 -6.14 -5.43
N ALA A 574 -40.23 -6.16 -4.99
CA ALA A 574 -39.06 -5.90 -5.85
C ALA A 574 -38.80 -7.02 -6.88
N ASN A 575 -39.02 -8.28 -6.49
CA ASN A 575 -38.85 -9.43 -7.39
C ASN A 575 -39.91 -9.49 -8.50
N SER A 576 -41.05 -8.82 -8.31
CA SER A 576 -42.08 -8.73 -9.34
C SER A 576 -41.77 -7.67 -10.40
N MET A 577 -41.03 -6.61 -10.06
CA MET A 577 -40.71 -5.52 -11.00
C MET A 577 -39.49 -5.84 -11.88
N MET A 578 -38.51 -6.61 -11.37
CA MET A 578 -37.29 -6.95 -12.12
C MET A 578 -37.56 -7.92 -13.29
N ASN A 579 -38.63 -8.72 -13.22
CA ASN A 579 -39.01 -9.64 -14.29
C ASN A 579 -39.80 -8.98 -15.44
N LEU A 580 -40.26 -7.74 -15.27
CA LEU A 580 -41.01 -6.98 -16.30
C LEU A 580 -40.11 -6.09 -17.17
N ALA A 581 -38.89 -5.79 -16.73
CA ALA A 581 -37.96 -4.88 -17.44
C ALA A 581 -37.04 -5.60 -18.46
N MET A 582 -37.04 -6.94 -18.52
CA MET A 582 -36.23 -7.72 -19.49
C MET A 582 -36.95 -7.94 -20.83
N GLY A 583 -37.45 -6.85 -21.43
CA GLY A 583 -38.00 -6.81 -22.78
C GLY A 583 -37.05 -6.10 -23.74
N GLU A 584 -36.29 -6.91 -24.50
CA GLU A 584 -35.60 -6.64 -25.78
C GLU A 584 -35.17 -5.19 -26.15
N THR A 585 -33.87 -5.00 -26.39
CA THR A 585 -33.43 -4.18 -27.54
C THR A 585 -32.12 -4.70 -28.16
N GLN A 586 -32.02 -4.52 -29.47
CA GLN A 586 -31.22 -5.29 -30.44
C GLN A 586 -29.71 -4.96 -30.45
N ILE A 587 -28.87 -5.67 -29.70
CA ILE A 587 -27.45 -5.89 -30.05
C ILE A 587 -27.02 -7.31 -29.62
N ARG A 588 -27.74 -8.33 -30.11
CA ARG A 588 -27.34 -9.75 -29.97
C ARG A 588 -27.54 -10.50 -31.28
N ARG A 589 -26.77 -10.13 -32.30
CA ARG A 589 -26.51 -11.00 -33.46
C ARG A 589 -25.12 -10.67 -33.99
N SER A 590 -24.11 -11.37 -33.46
CA SER A 590 -22.91 -11.85 -34.18
C SER A 590 -21.86 -12.39 -33.20
N LEU A 591 -22.20 -13.35 -32.32
CA LEU A 591 -21.19 -14.17 -31.62
C LEU A 591 -21.76 -15.58 -31.51
N GLU A 592 -20.98 -16.57 -31.95
CA GLU A 592 -21.37 -17.98 -32.06
C GLU A 592 -21.55 -18.66 -30.68
N PRO A 593 -22.32 -19.76 -30.61
CA PRO A 593 -22.80 -20.37 -29.35
C PRO A 593 -21.70 -20.94 -28.44
N ASP A 594 -20.48 -21.14 -28.94
CA ASP A 594 -19.41 -21.80 -28.18
C ASP A 594 -18.75 -20.90 -27.12
N SER A 595 -19.07 -19.60 -27.12
CA SER A 595 -18.51 -18.61 -26.19
C SER A 595 -19.11 -18.70 -24.77
N GLN A 596 -20.30 -19.31 -24.61
CA GLN A 596 -21.00 -19.36 -23.33
C GLN A 596 -20.50 -20.47 -22.38
N ILE A 597 -19.71 -21.42 -22.87
CA ILE A 597 -19.29 -22.60 -22.09
C ILE A 597 -17.90 -22.41 -21.44
N ILE A 598 -17.15 -21.36 -21.79
CA ILE A 598 -15.78 -21.16 -21.30
C ILE A 598 -15.70 -20.26 -20.05
N MET A 599 -16.75 -19.52 -19.69
CA MET A 599 -16.71 -18.57 -18.57
C MET A 599 -17.00 -19.16 -17.17
N GLU A 600 -17.42 -20.42 -17.05
CA GLU A 600 -17.75 -21.01 -15.74
C GLU A 600 -16.58 -21.72 -15.03
N ASN A 601 -15.41 -21.89 -15.66
CA ASN A 601 -14.32 -22.73 -15.13
C ASN A 601 -13.00 -22.00 -14.78
N ARG A 602 -13.02 -20.69 -14.50
CA ARG A 602 -11.88 -19.98 -13.87
C ARG A 602 -12.31 -19.29 -12.58
N ALA A 603 -12.50 -20.07 -11.53
CA ALA A 603 -12.77 -19.55 -10.18
C ALA A 603 -11.88 -20.22 -9.14
N GLU A 604 -10.58 -19.89 -9.15
CA GLU A 604 -9.89 -19.75 -7.87
C GLU A 604 -10.28 -18.37 -7.33
N LYS A 605 -11.34 -18.34 -6.50
CA LYS A 605 -11.88 -17.11 -5.90
C LYS A 605 -10.79 -16.45 -5.05
N PRO A 606 -10.33 -15.23 -5.37
CA PRO A 606 -9.65 -14.42 -4.36
C PRO A 606 -10.66 -14.21 -3.23
N THR A 607 -10.26 -14.49 -1.99
CA THR A 607 -11.03 -14.09 -0.80
C THR A 607 -11.30 -12.59 -0.91
N ASN A 608 -12.55 -12.21 -1.14
CA ASN A 608 -12.88 -10.80 -1.37
C ASN A 608 -12.82 -10.05 -0.04
N GLU A 609 -11.76 -9.27 0.16
CA GLU A 609 -11.48 -8.54 1.40
C GLU A 609 -12.65 -7.66 1.86
N PHE A 610 -13.48 -7.15 0.94
CA PHE A 610 -14.63 -6.32 1.29
C PHE A 610 -15.73 -7.08 2.03
N LEU A 611 -15.77 -8.42 1.99
CA LEU A 611 -16.77 -9.17 2.76
C LEU A 611 -16.67 -8.95 4.27
N ASP A 612 -15.47 -8.63 4.77
CA ASP A 612 -15.21 -8.37 6.19
C ASP A 612 -15.47 -6.91 6.59
N TRP A 613 -15.82 -6.05 5.64
CA TRP A 613 -16.14 -4.64 5.86
C TRP A 613 -17.61 -4.49 6.24
N ARG A 614 -17.94 -3.43 6.97
CA ARG A 614 -19.33 -3.05 7.25
C ARG A 614 -19.89 -2.30 6.05
N HIS A 615 -21.07 -2.67 5.60
CA HIS A 615 -21.70 -2.12 4.40
C HIS A 615 -22.97 -1.34 4.76
N PHE A 616 -23.05 -0.11 4.26
CA PHE A 616 -24.16 0.79 4.53
C PHE A 616 -24.73 1.36 3.24
N GLU A 617 -26.01 1.12 3.00
CA GLU A 617 -26.80 1.95 2.09
C GLU A 617 -27.28 3.18 2.86
N ILE A 618 -27.22 4.36 2.26
CA ILE A 618 -27.62 5.59 2.94
C ILE A 618 -29.14 5.72 2.93
N THR A 619 -29.75 5.51 4.09
CA THR A 619 -31.19 5.63 4.32
C THR A 619 -31.45 6.41 5.61
N GLU A 620 -32.70 6.83 5.86
CA GLU A 620 -33.06 7.52 7.11
C GLU A 620 -32.69 6.72 8.37
N GLU A 621 -32.73 5.38 8.28
CA GLU A 621 -32.41 4.48 9.39
C GLU A 621 -30.90 4.34 9.63
N THR A 622 -30.09 4.35 8.57
CA THR A 622 -28.63 4.14 8.68
C THR A 622 -27.86 5.43 8.94
N ARG A 623 -28.40 6.59 8.54
CA ARG A 623 -27.77 7.92 8.73
C ARG A 623 -27.27 8.15 10.17
N PRO A 624 -28.09 7.98 11.23
CA PRO A 624 -27.61 8.21 12.60
C PRO A 624 -26.45 7.29 13.00
N ILE A 625 -26.46 6.04 12.53
CA ILE A 625 -25.41 5.05 12.81
C ILE A 625 -24.10 5.47 12.14
N ILE A 626 -24.18 5.96 10.90
CA ILE A 626 -23.01 6.38 10.13
C ILE A 626 -22.44 7.68 10.69
N THR A 627 -23.29 8.64 11.07
CA THR A 627 -22.86 9.88 11.74
C THR A 627 -22.08 9.56 13.02
N ASP A 628 -22.55 8.62 13.84
CA ASP A 628 -21.85 8.19 15.06
C ASP A 628 -20.49 7.51 14.76
N LEU A 629 -20.43 6.66 13.72
CA LEU A 629 -19.24 5.89 13.37
C LEU A 629 -18.17 6.68 12.60
N ALA A 630 -18.60 7.58 11.73
CA ALA A 630 -17.75 8.25 10.75
C ALA A 630 -17.58 9.75 11.03
N GLY A 631 -18.42 10.32 11.91
CA GLY A 631 -18.43 11.74 12.21
C GLY A 631 -18.97 12.60 11.06
N PHE A 632 -19.80 12.03 10.18
CA PHE A 632 -20.36 12.76 9.04
C PHE A 632 -21.62 13.54 9.43
N SER A 633 -21.69 14.79 8.97
CA SER A 633 -22.91 15.60 9.03
C SER A 633 -24.04 14.97 8.18
N ASN A 634 -25.29 15.37 8.44
CA ASN A 634 -26.42 14.89 7.64
C ASN A 634 -26.31 15.38 6.20
N GLU A 635 -25.82 16.62 6.02
CA GLU A 635 -25.56 17.25 4.73
C GLU A 635 -24.59 16.38 3.92
N THR A 636 -23.46 15.96 4.52
CA THR A 636 -22.49 15.04 3.90
C THR A 636 -23.13 13.75 3.39
N LEU A 637 -24.11 13.21 4.12
CA LEU A 637 -24.77 11.97 3.76
C LEU A 637 -25.79 12.14 2.62
N GLU A 638 -26.19 13.36 2.26
CA GLU A 638 -27.11 13.58 1.13
C GLU A 638 -26.47 13.34 -0.23
N SER A 639 -25.15 13.52 -0.34
CA SER A 639 -24.38 13.31 -1.58
C SER A 639 -23.68 11.95 -1.64
N ILE A 640 -24.04 11.02 -0.74
CA ILE A 640 -23.48 9.67 -0.65
C ILE A 640 -24.60 8.65 -0.84
N SER A 641 -24.37 7.64 -1.67
CA SER A 641 -25.30 6.54 -1.92
C SER A 641 -24.97 5.30 -1.09
N PHE A 642 -23.68 5.04 -0.85
CA PHE A 642 -23.21 3.85 -0.17
C PHE A 642 -21.87 4.09 0.55
N ILE A 643 -21.64 3.39 1.66
CA ILE A 643 -20.37 3.43 2.40
C ILE A 643 -19.93 2.01 2.78
N MET A 644 -18.66 1.71 2.56
CA MET A 644 -18.00 0.54 3.15
C MET A 644 -16.98 0.98 4.20
N ILE A 645 -17.00 0.38 5.39
CA ILE A 645 -16.14 0.76 6.51
C ILE A 645 -15.32 -0.45 6.97
N LYS A 646 -13.99 -0.31 6.93
CA LYS A 646 -13.04 -1.23 7.58
C LYS A 646 -12.67 -0.67 8.94
N GLU A 647 -13.24 -1.28 9.98
CA GLU A 647 -12.81 -1.01 11.35
C GLU A 647 -11.50 -1.76 11.64
N PRO A 648 -10.67 -1.28 12.60
CA PRO A 648 -9.53 -2.03 13.08
C PRO A 648 -10.01 -3.40 13.56
N GLN A 649 -9.48 -4.49 13.00
CA GLN A 649 -9.83 -5.81 13.49
C GLN A 649 -9.35 -5.95 14.94
N GLU A 650 -10.26 -6.30 15.85
CA GLU A 650 -9.87 -6.94 17.11
C GLU A 650 -9.16 -8.23 16.72
N THR A 651 -7.84 -8.33 16.93
CA THR A 651 -7.12 -9.56 16.64
C THR A 651 -7.57 -10.65 17.62
N THR A 652 -8.65 -11.34 17.29
CA THR A 652 -9.04 -12.63 17.86
C THR A 652 -8.69 -13.72 16.85
N GLU A 653 -7.42 -13.85 16.50
CA GLU A 653 -6.93 -15.07 15.88
C GLU A 653 -6.09 -15.81 16.89
N GLU A 654 -6.66 -16.91 17.36
CA GLU A 654 -5.91 -17.99 17.98
C GLU A 654 -4.80 -18.41 17.01
N LEU A 655 -3.55 -18.14 17.38
CA LEU A 655 -2.39 -18.87 16.87
C LEU A 655 -2.48 -20.32 17.38
N THR A 656 -3.40 -21.11 16.81
CA THR A 656 -3.30 -22.57 16.87
C THR A 656 -2.25 -23.01 15.87
N ASP A 657 -1.11 -23.42 16.41
CA ASP A 657 -0.18 -24.42 15.88
C ASP A 657 0.01 -24.48 14.35
N LEU A 658 1.02 -23.77 13.86
CA LEU A 658 1.77 -24.22 12.69
C LEU A 658 3.13 -24.78 13.14
N PRO A 659 3.53 -25.99 12.68
CA PRO A 659 4.65 -26.71 13.25
C PRO A 659 5.98 -26.04 12.90
N LEU A 660 6.88 -26.04 13.89
CA LEU A 660 8.31 -25.78 13.72
C LEU A 660 8.90 -26.67 12.61
N LEU A 661 9.46 -26.05 11.57
CA LEU A 661 10.54 -26.60 10.75
C LEU A 661 11.58 -25.50 10.46
#